data_AF-A0A0Q5Z907-F1
#
_entry.id   AF-A0A0Q5Z907-F1
#
_cell.length_a   1.000
_cell.length_b   1.000
_cell.length_c   1.000
_cell.angle_alpha   90.00
_cell.angle_beta   90.00
_cell.angle_gamma   90.00
#
_symmetry.space_group_name_H-M   'P 1'
#
loop_
_entity.id
_entity.type
_entity.pdbx_description
1 polymer ?
#
loop_
_entity_poly.entity_id
_entity_poly.type
_entity_poly.pdbx_seq_one_letter_code
_entity_poly.pdbx_strand_id
1 'polypeptide(L)'
;MSRWRSLLARLRGVRIDVRQVAIALLAVWFVGLVGAAVQLELWQAQLTRTLLQLEADKEFRARVSQRDQIDPQWYRRKALGLLAALEKVRRDTWWTLSIPGSWNYFDDLEERLAERMEREFADIVLDTLRRELLVRASRLTGAPLTPGGSALREPIECAAPGPSRSSNASGNTADSLPEFAALRDWVTALGELEAAVQSWQALHQDPGTEGIVHLRRLVRYTLDADLPGPLTRSVQLFNAIARGGGTPPSLLVNAMQAASRCTLLQGAAALDARLLAQNELLSLEQALLERSTGLFDTRRQEPFVPGVQRLAAVLALLQRQDALLARGDTGWMREGRLPLVPAQQALLDRAAGMALLGPDVVQQVRTQSDVAFAKFRRQFDALFGKRGEPGLVWDEAKGRYQLSPQRAALRNGLALLLQEPALQLRADGTPAPAPASFEEALAVMDARRRLRRDVLPALPDFARPSVARLIDARLALLAHDAAANAIRAALPQDPRAPFDATAFRAQREKLAQVRGVLLTLGAPDLANRLGTQQGAELGARLARAREELRAMPLFSSRAADFSWWRGEPAPLLRALGVADAAGLQALLTGQYRQLEALSRQAGQFLAAADGALAADPAAQDWERLVREVDRYRAHLPDSSLLAMERYLLAVGPQLQRENCLEQLTAQVPPRHDDEVAQRLVQWHNALVQRCGQLRAEGAAGPGVRQN
;
A
#
# COMPACT_ATOMS: atom_id res chain seq x y z
N MET A 1 -111.30 14.83 15.72
CA MET A 1 -111.31 16.31 15.65
C MET A 1 -111.78 17.03 16.92
N SER A 2 -112.20 16.35 18.01
CA SER A 2 -112.61 17.02 19.26
C SER A 2 -111.46 17.32 20.25
N ARG A 3 -110.32 16.61 20.17
CA ARG A 3 -109.14 16.83 21.04
C ARG A 3 -108.25 18.02 20.67
N TRP A 4 -108.37 18.55 19.44
CA TRP A 4 -107.65 19.76 19.02
C TRP A 4 -108.34 21.05 19.46
N ARG A 5 -109.66 21.01 19.66
CA ARG A 5 -110.42 22.18 20.16
C ARG A 5 -110.14 22.47 21.65
N SER A 6 -109.80 21.46 22.45
CA SER A 6 -109.43 21.66 23.87
C SER A 6 -108.00 22.17 24.06
N LEU A 7 -107.06 21.89 23.15
CA LEU A 7 -105.71 22.45 23.19
C LEU A 7 -105.67 23.91 22.71
N LEU A 8 -106.50 24.28 21.72
CA LEU A 8 -106.61 25.66 21.25
C LEU A 8 -107.42 26.58 22.19
N ALA A 9 -108.26 26.01 23.07
CA ALA A 9 -108.94 26.79 24.13
C ALA A 9 -108.01 27.13 25.31
N ARG A 10 -106.93 26.37 25.54
CA ARG A 10 -105.92 26.69 26.57
C ARG A 10 -104.87 27.72 26.12
N LEU A 11 -104.78 28.03 24.83
CA LEU A 11 -103.86 29.04 24.30
C LEU A 11 -104.52 30.39 23.97
N ARG A 12 -105.86 30.51 24.10
CA ARG A 12 -106.58 31.80 23.95
C ARG A 12 -106.54 32.71 25.19
N GLY A 13 -105.86 32.29 26.25
CA GLY A 13 -105.61 33.07 27.46
C GLY A 13 -104.17 33.55 27.61
N VAL A 14 -103.29 33.28 26.64
CA VAL A 14 -101.96 33.90 26.62
C VAL A 14 -102.07 35.06 25.64
N ARG A 15 -102.33 36.27 26.16
CA ARG A 15 -101.84 37.47 25.50
C ARG A 15 -100.33 37.29 25.46
N ILE A 16 -99.85 36.73 24.36
CA ILE A 16 -98.42 36.81 24.03
C ILE A 16 -98.22 38.28 23.77
N ASP A 17 -97.86 38.97 24.83
CA ASP A 17 -97.49 40.36 24.78
C ASP A 17 -96.38 40.42 23.74
N VAL A 18 -96.57 41.17 22.65
CA VAL A 18 -95.53 41.35 21.62
C VAL A 18 -94.24 41.81 22.29
N ARG A 19 -94.39 42.51 23.42
CA ARG A 19 -93.33 42.86 24.34
C ARG A 19 -92.61 41.64 24.94
N GLN A 20 -93.29 40.59 25.38
CA GLN A 20 -92.66 39.38 25.93
C GLN A 20 -91.99 38.50 24.86
N VAL A 21 -92.52 38.41 23.64
CA VAL A 21 -91.80 37.74 22.54
C VAL A 21 -90.61 38.55 22.09
N ALA A 22 -90.75 39.88 21.96
CA ALA A 22 -89.62 40.75 21.67
C ALA A 22 -88.55 40.67 22.76
N ILE A 23 -88.94 40.64 24.04
CA ILE A 23 -88.02 40.45 25.17
C ILE A 23 -87.37 39.06 25.13
N ALA A 24 -88.10 37.99 24.82
CA ALA A 24 -87.52 36.65 24.72
C ALA A 24 -86.55 36.53 23.54
N LEU A 25 -86.88 37.13 22.40
CA LEU A 25 -86.04 37.13 21.19
C LEU A 25 -84.81 38.02 21.39
N LEU A 26 -84.97 39.18 22.04
CA LEU A 26 -83.85 40.01 22.48
C LEU A 26 -83.02 39.35 23.57
N ALA A 27 -83.61 38.59 24.49
CA ALA A 27 -82.88 37.86 25.52
C ALA A 27 -82.10 36.68 24.92
N VAL A 28 -82.69 35.93 23.98
CA VAL A 28 -81.99 34.88 23.23
C VAL A 28 -80.90 35.48 22.36
N TRP A 29 -81.15 36.62 21.71
CA TRP A 29 -80.15 37.33 20.93
C TRP A 29 -79.05 37.92 21.81
N PHE A 30 -79.39 38.45 23.00
CA PHE A 30 -78.42 38.97 23.97
C PHE A 30 -77.59 37.85 24.59
N VAL A 31 -78.18 36.70 24.89
CA VAL A 31 -77.46 35.48 25.31
C VAL A 31 -76.58 34.99 24.15
N GLY A 32 -77.06 35.05 22.91
CA GLY A 32 -76.28 34.79 21.71
C GLY A 32 -75.11 35.77 21.53
N LEU A 33 -75.30 37.05 21.85
CA LEU A 33 -74.28 38.10 21.81
C LEU A 33 -73.26 37.96 22.95
N VAL A 34 -73.71 37.61 24.17
CA VAL A 34 -72.81 37.36 25.31
C VAL A 34 -72.00 36.08 25.04
N GLY A 35 -72.64 35.03 24.55
CA GLY A 35 -71.95 33.81 24.12
C GLY A 35 -70.95 34.10 23.00
N ALA A 36 -71.36 34.86 21.98
CA ALA A 36 -70.49 35.29 20.90
C ALA A 36 -69.36 36.19 21.40
N ALA A 37 -69.59 37.13 22.33
CA ALA A 37 -68.58 38.01 22.88
C ALA A 37 -67.52 37.26 23.70
N VAL A 38 -67.94 36.34 24.56
CA VAL A 38 -67.02 35.48 25.34
C VAL A 38 -66.20 34.60 24.39
N GLN A 39 -66.85 34.05 23.35
CA GLN A 39 -66.17 33.21 22.37
C GLN A 39 -65.25 34.03 21.45
N LEU A 40 -65.62 35.27 21.12
CA LEU A 40 -64.81 36.21 20.35
C LEU A 40 -63.60 36.70 21.15
N GLU A 41 -63.70 36.84 22.47
CA GLU A 41 -62.59 37.22 23.35
C GLU A 41 -61.57 36.06 23.47
N LEU A 42 -62.06 34.82 23.57
CA LEU A 42 -61.24 33.59 23.48
C LEU A 42 -60.58 33.45 22.11
N TRP A 43 -61.32 33.71 21.03
CA TRP A 43 -60.80 33.67 19.65
C TRP A 43 -59.84 34.83 19.35
N GLN A 44 -60.11 36.05 19.83
CA GLN A 44 -59.22 37.22 19.66
C GLN A 44 -57.87 36.97 20.34
N ALA A 45 -57.86 36.38 21.53
CA ALA A 45 -56.62 36.03 22.22
C ALA A 45 -55.78 34.97 21.46
N GLN A 46 -56.43 34.08 20.71
CA GLN A 46 -55.76 33.10 19.85
C GLN A 46 -55.32 33.69 18.51
N LEU A 47 -56.19 34.46 17.85
CA LEU A 47 -55.95 35.08 16.54
C LEU A 47 -54.87 36.16 16.61
N THR A 48 -54.88 37.01 17.64
CA THR A 48 -53.83 38.01 17.84
C THR A 48 -52.47 37.37 18.06
N ARG A 49 -52.38 36.25 18.80
CA ARG A 49 -51.12 35.50 18.94
C ARG A 49 -50.64 34.90 17.61
N THR A 50 -51.54 34.36 16.80
CA THR A 50 -51.18 33.82 15.48
C THR A 50 -50.86 34.90 14.45
N LEU A 51 -51.55 36.04 14.47
CA LEU A 51 -51.29 37.18 13.58
C LEU A 51 -49.99 37.90 13.96
N LEU A 52 -49.72 38.10 15.26
CA LEU A 52 -48.44 38.62 15.76
C LEU A 52 -47.28 37.67 15.41
N GLN A 53 -47.49 36.35 15.47
CA GLN A 53 -46.50 35.38 14.97
C GLN A 53 -46.28 35.49 13.47
N LEU A 54 -47.35 35.64 12.67
CA LEU A 54 -47.25 35.76 11.20
C LEU A 54 -46.56 37.05 10.75
N GLU A 55 -46.74 38.15 11.48
CA GLU A 55 -46.10 39.43 11.19
C GLU A 55 -44.62 39.43 11.62
N ALA A 56 -44.29 38.86 12.79
CA ALA A 56 -42.92 38.58 13.21
C ALA A 56 -42.18 37.63 12.24
N ASP A 57 -42.88 36.66 11.66
CA ASP A 57 -42.33 35.76 10.65
C ASP A 57 -42.05 36.46 9.31
N LYS A 58 -42.84 37.46 8.91
CA LYS A 58 -42.57 38.26 7.70
C LYS A 58 -41.29 39.09 7.86
N GLU A 59 -41.10 39.70 9.03
CA GLU A 59 -39.87 40.43 9.33
C GLU A 59 -38.66 39.49 9.46
N PHE A 60 -38.83 38.29 10.01
CA PHE A 60 -37.77 37.28 10.06
C PHE A 60 -37.36 36.84 8.64
N ARG A 61 -38.33 36.60 7.73
CA ARG A 61 -38.07 36.29 6.32
C ARG A 61 -37.26 37.39 5.61
N ALA A 62 -37.65 38.66 5.79
CA ALA A 62 -36.97 39.80 5.16
C ALA A 62 -35.53 39.99 5.66
N ARG A 63 -35.26 39.63 6.93
CA ARG A 63 -33.93 39.72 7.54
C ARG A 63 -33.02 38.53 7.21
N VAL A 64 -33.58 37.34 7.01
CA VAL A 64 -32.81 36.12 6.75
C VAL A 64 -32.63 35.84 5.25
N SER A 65 -33.50 36.35 4.37
CA SER A 65 -33.28 36.27 2.91
C SER A 65 -32.01 37.00 2.44
N GLN A 66 -31.42 37.86 3.27
CA GLN A 66 -30.15 38.56 3.02
C GLN A 66 -28.92 37.84 3.59
N ARG A 67 -29.08 36.80 4.42
CA ARG A 67 -27.99 36.01 5.01
C ARG A 67 -28.28 34.54 4.76
N ASP A 68 -27.58 33.98 3.79
CA ASP A 68 -27.77 32.63 3.24
C ASP A 68 -28.28 31.55 4.21
N GLN A 69 -29.27 30.81 3.71
CA GLN A 69 -29.84 29.54 4.18
C GLN A 69 -30.59 29.57 5.52
N ILE A 70 -31.92 29.68 5.41
CA ILE A 70 -32.88 29.40 6.48
C ILE A 70 -32.86 27.89 6.80
N ASP A 71 -32.85 27.54 8.09
CA ASP A 71 -32.89 26.15 8.58
C ASP A 71 -34.11 25.37 8.01
N PRO A 72 -33.90 24.24 7.30
CA PRO A 72 -34.98 23.39 6.77
C PRO A 72 -35.99 22.91 7.84
N GLN A 73 -35.55 22.76 9.09
CA GLN A 73 -36.43 22.38 10.21
C GLN A 73 -37.44 23.47 10.57
N TRP A 74 -37.18 24.74 10.23
CA TRP A 74 -38.12 25.83 10.41
C TRP A 74 -39.29 25.72 9.41
N TYR A 75 -38.99 25.50 8.13
CA TYR A 75 -40.02 25.30 7.09
C TYR A 75 -40.90 24.09 7.37
N ARG A 76 -40.31 22.97 7.81
CA ARG A 76 -41.03 21.75 8.22
C ARG A 76 -42.06 22.04 9.34
N ARG A 77 -41.63 22.73 10.41
CA ARG A 77 -42.52 23.08 11.53
C ARG A 77 -43.64 24.03 11.13
N LYS A 78 -43.33 25.02 10.28
CA LYS A 78 -44.33 25.99 9.78
C LYS A 78 -45.35 25.36 8.83
N ALA A 79 -44.91 24.50 7.91
CA ALA A 79 -45.81 23.80 7.00
C ALA A 79 -46.80 22.90 7.75
N LEU A 80 -46.33 22.16 8.76
CA LEU A 80 -47.20 21.33 9.62
C LEU A 80 -48.16 22.18 10.46
N GLY A 81 -47.70 23.33 10.97
CA GLY A 81 -48.54 24.27 11.72
C GLY A 81 -49.65 24.88 10.87
N LEU A 82 -49.37 25.26 9.62
CA LEU A 82 -50.35 25.80 8.68
C LEU A 82 -51.38 24.74 8.26
N LEU A 83 -50.93 23.50 7.98
CA LEU A 83 -51.83 22.37 7.70
C LEU A 83 -52.82 22.11 8.85
N ALA A 84 -52.34 22.15 10.09
CA ALA A 84 -53.18 21.97 11.28
C ALA A 84 -54.10 23.17 11.57
N ALA A 85 -53.66 24.39 11.25
CA ALA A 85 -54.45 25.61 11.45
C ALA A 85 -55.61 25.71 10.45
N LEU A 86 -55.37 25.36 9.18
CA LEU A 86 -56.37 25.45 8.10
C LEU A 86 -57.64 24.63 8.40
N GLU A 87 -57.47 23.48 9.07
CA GLU A 87 -58.55 22.56 9.42
C GLU A 87 -59.35 23.00 10.65
N LYS A 88 -58.78 23.84 11.53
CA LYS A 88 -59.46 24.33 12.74
C LYS A 88 -60.39 25.54 12.48
N VAL A 89 -60.08 26.36 11.47
CA VAL A 89 -60.70 27.69 11.28
C VAL A 89 -62.20 27.67 10.94
N ARG A 90 -62.80 26.53 10.57
CA ARG A 90 -64.23 26.50 10.16
C ARG A 90 -65.15 25.58 10.99
N ARG A 91 -64.68 24.99 12.09
CA ARG A 91 -65.54 24.14 12.94
C ARG A 91 -66.52 24.92 13.83
N ASP A 92 -66.33 26.22 14.02
CA ASP A 92 -67.14 27.03 14.93
C ASP A 92 -67.94 28.11 14.17
N THR A 93 -68.92 27.77 13.33
CA THR A 93 -69.68 28.77 12.52
C THR A 93 -71.09 29.07 13.05
N TRP A 94 -71.46 28.54 14.21
CA TRP A 94 -72.84 28.69 14.73
C TRP A 94 -73.11 30.03 15.42
N TRP A 95 -72.07 30.77 15.83
CA TRP A 95 -72.18 32.03 16.56
C TRP A 95 -72.18 33.29 15.67
N THR A 96 -71.78 33.17 14.39
CA THR A 96 -71.77 34.28 13.41
C THR A 96 -73.17 34.73 12.99
N LEU A 97 -74.20 33.91 13.25
CA LEU A 97 -75.61 34.30 13.05
C LEU A 97 -76.04 35.46 13.96
N SER A 98 -75.38 35.63 15.11
CA SER A 98 -75.76 36.59 16.16
C SER A 98 -75.04 37.95 16.05
N ILE A 99 -74.04 38.07 15.18
CA ILE A 99 -73.23 39.29 14.99
C ILE A 99 -73.56 39.91 13.63
N PRO A 100 -74.26 41.06 13.57
CA PRO A 100 -74.60 41.70 12.29
C PRO A 100 -73.40 42.15 11.45
N GLY A 101 -72.29 42.47 12.13
CA GLY A 101 -71.03 42.92 11.48
C GLY A 101 -70.24 41.82 10.79
N SER A 102 -70.57 40.54 10.99
CA SER A 102 -69.93 39.41 10.30
C SER A 102 -70.73 38.88 9.12
N TRP A 103 -71.72 39.64 8.64
CA TRP A 103 -72.50 39.28 7.46
C TRP A 103 -71.79 39.81 6.21
N ASN A 104 -71.75 39.01 5.13
CA ASN A 104 -71.07 39.31 3.86
C ASN A 104 -71.45 40.66 3.21
N TYR A 105 -72.49 41.36 3.69
CA TYR A 105 -72.86 42.68 3.20
C TYR A 105 -72.05 43.82 3.85
N PHE A 106 -71.43 43.60 5.02
CA PHE A 106 -70.78 44.64 5.82
C PHE A 106 -69.27 44.46 6.03
N ASP A 107 -68.72 43.25 5.90
CA ASP A 107 -67.28 43.00 6.06
C ASP A 107 -66.81 41.79 5.24
N ASP A 108 -65.78 41.98 4.42
CA ASP A 108 -65.12 40.94 3.62
C ASP A 108 -63.98 40.25 4.38
N LEU A 109 -63.92 40.40 5.71
CA LEU A 109 -62.82 39.88 6.54
C LEU A 109 -62.61 38.37 6.35
N GLU A 110 -63.68 37.58 6.24
CA GLU A 110 -63.58 36.13 5.98
C GLU A 110 -62.98 35.84 4.60
N GLU A 111 -63.33 36.63 3.59
CA GLU A 111 -62.86 36.47 2.21
C GLU A 111 -61.39 36.91 2.07
N ARG A 112 -60.99 38.01 2.70
CA ARG A 112 -59.59 38.47 2.77
C ARG A 112 -58.70 37.54 3.60
N LEU A 113 -59.22 36.99 4.69
CA LEU A 113 -58.52 36.00 5.51
C LEU A 113 -58.33 34.70 4.73
N ALA A 114 -59.36 34.24 4.01
CA ALA A 114 -59.27 33.10 3.11
C ALA A 114 -58.20 33.36 2.04
N GLU A 115 -58.33 34.41 1.22
CA GLU A 115 -57.35 34.73 0.17
C GLU A 115 -55.90 34.85 0.66
N ARG A 116 -55.69 35.38 1.88
CA ARG A 116 -54.36 35.52 2.46
C ARG A 116 -53.80 34.20 2.99
N MET A 117 -54.65 33.35 3.57
CA MET A 117 -54.29 31.98 3.96
C MET A 117 -53.98 31.11 2.75
N GLU A 118 -54.72 31.29 1.64
CA GLU A 118 -54.49 30.58 0.39
C GLU A 118 -53.13 30.94 -0.24
N ARG A 119 -52.78 32.23 -0.28
CA ARG A 119 -51.47 32.71 -0.73
C ARG A 119 -50.32 32.19 0.12
N GLU A 120 -50.39 32.28 1.44
CA GLU A 120 -49.30 31.80 2.31
C GLU A 120 -49.22 30.26 2.34
N PHE A 121 -50.33 29.53 2.12
CA PHE A 121 -50.30 28.07 1.95
C PHE A 121 -49.58 27.66 0.66
N ALA A 122 -49.83 28.35 -0.45
CA ALA A 122 -49.13 28.14 -1.72
C ALA A 122 -47.62 28.37 -1.59
N ASP A 123 -47.23 29.50 -1.00
CA ASP A 123 -45.83 29.91 -0.91
C ASP A 123 -45.04 29.07 0.10
N ILE A 124 -45.67 28.58 1.17
CA ILE A 124 -44.97 27.88 2.25
C ILE A 124 -45.12 26.37 2.13
N VAL A 125 -46.34 25.82 2.04
CA VAL A 125 -46.54 24.37 2.11
C VAL A 125 -46.18 23.70 0.79
N LEU A 126 -46.73 24.17 -0.32
CA LEU A 126 -46.49 23.59 -1.65
C LEU A 126 -45.02 23.71 -2.07
N ASP A 127 -44.40 24.88 -1.89
CA ASP A 127 -42.98 25.06 -2.22
C ASP A 127 -42.05 24.24 -1.31
N THR A 128 -42.36 24.12 -0.01
CA THR A 128 -41.57 23.25 0.90
C THR A 128 -41.66 21.79 0.48
N LEU A 129 -42.86 21.28 0.19
CA LEU A 129 -43.04 19.89 -0.27
C LEU A 129 -42.28 19.62 -1.57
N ARG A 130 -42.33 20.57 -2.53
CA ARG A 130 -41.60 20.52 -3.79
C ARG A 130 -40.08 20.50 -3.57
N ARG A 131 -39.55 21.41 -2.74
CA ARG A 131 -38.12 21.48 -2.43
C ARG A 131 -37.64 20.21 -1.73
N GLU A 132 -38.40 19.67 -0.79
CA GLU A 132 -38.04 18.42 -0.11
C GLU A 132 -38.04 17.21 -1.06
N LEU A 133 -38.98 17.16 -2.02
CA LEU A 133 -38.92 16.15 -3.10
C LEU A 133 -37.64 16.29 -3.93
N LEU A 134 -37.26 17.51 -4.33
CA LEU A 134 -36.03 17.78 -5.07
C LEU A 134 -34.78 17.47 -4.27
N VAL A 135 -34.74 17.76 -2.96
CA VAL A 135 -33.64 17.41 -2.06
C VAL A 135 -33.48 15.90 -1.96
N ARG A 136 -34.58 15.16 -1.82
CA ARG A 136 -34.53 13.68 -1.80
C ARG A 136 -34.10 13.11 -3.15
N ALA A 137 -34.63 13.65 -4.25
CA ALA A 137 -34.22 13.27 -5.59
C ALA A 137 -32.72 13.54 -5.82
N SER A 138 -32.22 14.70 -5.39
CA SER A 138 -30.79 15.07 -5.43
C SER A 138 -29.93 14.10 -4.63
N ARG A 139 -30.34 13.72 -3.41
CA ARG A 139 -29.61 12.73 -2.59
C ARG A 139 -29.59 11.34 -3.23
N LEU A 140 -30.68 10.92 -3.85
CA LEU A 140 -30.79 9.60 -4.50
C LEU A 140 -30.05 9.55 -5.84
N THR A 141 -30.01 10.65 -6.59
CA THR A 141 -29.42 10.68 -7.94
C THR A 141 -28.00 11.28 -7.97
N GLY A 142 -27.56 11.89 -6.87
CA GLY A 142 -26.34 12.69 -6.82
C GLY A 142 -26.44 14.01 -7.62
N ALA A 143 -27.60 14.33 -8.18
CA ALA A 143 -27.74 15.51 -9.03
C ALA A 143 -27.76 16.80 -8.20
N PRO A 144 -26.87 17.78 -8.50
CA PRO A 144 -26.76 18.98 -7.69
C PRO A 144 -27.99 19.88 -7.86
N LEU A 145 -28.38 20.54 -6.77
CA LEU A 145 -29.43 21.56 -6.79
C LEU A 145 -28.88 22.92 -7.24
N THR A 146 -29.76 23.78 -7.75
CA THR A 146 -29.49 25.21 -7.95
C THR A 146 -29.30 25.91 -6.60
N PRO A 147 -28.56 27.04 -6.55
CA PRO A 147 -28.54 27.90 -5.37
C PRO A 147 -29.96 28.23 -4.90
N GLY A 148 -30.29 27.92 -3.65
CA GLY A 148 -31.65 28.06 -3.10
C GLY A 148 -32.55 26.82 -3.21
N GLY A 149 -32.11 25.72 -3.84
CA GLY A 149 -32.80 24.42 -3.82
C GLY A 149 -34.09 24.35 -4.63
N SER A 150 -34.29 25.28 -5.57
CA SER A 150 -35.55 25.43 -6.31
C SER A 150 -35.69 24.52 -7.53
N ALA A 151 -34.58 23.99 -8.04
CA ALA A 151 -34.54 23.07 -9.17
C ALA A 151 -33.25 22.22 -9.14
N LEU A 152 -33.22 21.14 -9.92
CA LEU A 152 -31.97 20.45 -10.27
C LEU A 152 -31.17 21.31 -11.24
N ARG A 153 -29.85 21.31 -11.11
CA ARG A 153 -28.94 22.09 -11.97
C ARG A 153 -28.89 21.47 -13.37
N GLU A 154 -28.92 22.32 -14.39
CA GLU A 154 -28.67 21.94 -15.78
C GLU A 154 -27.22 22.29 -16.20
N PRO A 155 -26.53 21.44 -16.99
CA PRO A 155 -26.91 20.09 -17.39
C PRO A 155 -27.01 19.16 -16.18
N ILE A 156 -27.91 18.17 -16.25
CA ILE A 156 -28.11 17.21 -15.16
C ILE A 156 -26.88 16.31 -15.06
N GLU A 157 -26.03 16.62 -14.10
CA GLU A 157 -24.95 15.75 -13.65
C GLU A 157 -25.52 14.78 -12.61
N CYS A 158 -25.15 13.49 -12.68
CA CYS A 158 -25.61 12.48 -11.74
C CYS A 158 -24.44 11.58 -11.33
N ALA A 159 -24.62 10.82 -10.25
CA ALA A 159 -23.60 9.89 -9.77
C ALA A 159 -24.16 8.47 -9.68
N ALA A 160 -23.30 7.46 -9.85
CA ALA A 160 -23.67 6.07 -9.59
C ALA A 160 -24.02 5.87 -8.10
N PRO A 161 -24.97 4.98 -7.77
CA PRO A 161 -25.23 4.60 -6.39
C PRO A 161 -23.97 4.01 -5.73
N GLY A 162 -23.53 4.59 -4.61
CA GLY A 162 -22.33 4.15 -3.91
C GLY A 162 -22.58 2.91 -3.05
N PRO A 163 -21.67 1.91 -3.04
CA PRO A 163 -21.82 0.75 -2.18
C PRO A 163 -21.70 1.13 -0.70
N SER A 164 -22.53 0.48 0.13
CA SER A 164 -22.41 0.57 1.59
C SER A 164 -21.02 0.08 2.02
N ARG A 165 -20.33 0.84 2.89
CA ARG A 165 -18.92 0.63 3.29
C ARG A 165 -18.60 -0.76 3.88
N SER A 166 -19.60 -1.61 4.11
CA SER A 166 -19.48 -2.95 4.71
C SER A 166 -19.32 -4.10 3.70
N SER A 167 -19.39 -3.85 2.39
CA SER A 167 -19.36 -4.91 1.38
C SER A 167 -17.98 -5.10 0.74
N ASN A 168 -17.17 -6.00 1.30
CA ASN A 168 -15.91 -6.48 0.68
C ASN A 168 -16.12 -7.73 -0.20
N ALA A 169 -17.33 -7.92 -0.74
CA ALA A 169 -17.63 -9.10 -1.55
C ALA A 169 -16.79 -9.11 -2.84
N SER A 170 -16.08 -10.22 -3.06
CA SER A 170 -15.31 -10.49 -4.28
C SER A 170 -15.93 -11.70 -4.97
N GLY A 171 -16.53 -11.49 -6.13
CA GLY A 171 -17.12 -12.55 -6.93
C GLY A 171 -17.06 -12.22 -8.42
N ASN A 172 -17.22 -13.27 -9.23
CA ASN A 172 -17.12 -13.20 -10.69
C ASN A 172 -18.47 -12.97 -11.37
N THR A 173 -19.56 -12.83 -10.59
CA THR A 173 -20.93 -12.65 -11.09
C THR A 173 -21.48 -11.31 -10.66
N ALA A 174 -22.36 -10.75 -11.48
CA ALA A 174 -22.96 -9.44 -11.24
C ALA A 174 -23.67 -9.35 -9.87
N ASP A 175 -24.37 -10.40 -9.44
CA ASP A 175 -25.17 -10.43 -8.21
C ASP A 175 -24.35 -10.44 -6.92
N SER A 176 -23.10 -10.92 -6.99
CA SER A 176 -22.17 -10.94 -5.85
C SER A 176 -21.45 -9.61 -5.62
N LEU A 177 -21.59 -8.65 -6.55
CA LEU A 177 -20.84 -7.40 -6.51
C LEU A 177 -21.53 -6.32 -5.64
N PRO A 178 -20.73 -5.50 -4.92
CA PRO A 178 -21.25 -4.39 -4.13
C PRO A 178 -22.04 -3.38 -4.96
N GLU A 179 -21.63 -3.13 -6.21
CA GLU A 179 -22.26 -2.20 -7.12
C GLU A 179 -23.69 -2.65 -7.49
N PHE A 180 -23.91 -3.96 -7.65
CA PHE A 180 -25.25 -4.49 -7.90
C PHE A 180 -26.17 -4.36 -6.69
N ALA A 181 -25.64 -4.63 -5.48
CA ALA A 181 -26.39 -4.42 -4.25
C ALA A 181 -26.79 -2.95 -4.09
N ALA A 182 -25.86 -2.01 -4.33
CA ALA A 182 -26.13 -0.58 -4.30
C ALA A 182 -27.21 -0.16 -5.31
N LEU A 183 -27.15 -0.69 -6.53
CA LEU A 183 -28.15 -0.41 -7.57
C LEU A 183 -29.54 -0.96 -7.20
N ARG A 184 -29.60 -2.17 -6.63
CA ARG A 184 -30.85 -2.78 -6.18
C ARG A 184 -31.50 -1.98 -5.05
N ASP A 185 -30.71 -1.60 -4.06
CA ASP A 185 -31.18 -0.82 -2.91
C ASP A 185 -31.63 0.58 -3.36
N TRP A 186 -30.91 1.17 -4.33
CA TRP A 186 -31.30 2.43 -4.97
C TRP A 186 -32.62 2.34 -5.75
N VAL A 187 -32.84 1.31 -6.60
CA VAL A 187 -34.13 1.13 -7.30
C VAL A 187 -35.28 0.96 -6.31
N THR A 188 -35.02 0.31 -5.17
CA THR A 188 -36.02 0.17 -4.10
C THR A 188 -36.37 1.54 -3.49
N ALA A 189 -35.37 2.34 -3.13
CA ALA A 189 -35.58 3.70 -2.61
C ALA A 189 -36.22 4.65 -3.64
N LEU A 190 -35.88 4.50 -4.91
CA LEU A 190 -36.50 5.26 -6.00
C LEU A 190 -38.00 4.96 -6.12
N GLY A 191 -38.44 3.73 -5.81
CA GLY A 191 -39.85 3.37 -5.77
C GLY A 191 -40.65 4.15 -4.74
N GLU A 192 -40.04 4.48 -3.59
CA GLU A 192 -40.67 5.33 -2.58
C GLU A 192 -40.77 6.78 -3.06
N LEU A 193 -39.72 7.30 -3.73
CA LEU A 193 -39.76 8.61 -4.36
C LEU A 193 -40.85 8.68 -5.43
N GLU A 194 -40.92 7.69 -6.30
CA GLU A 194 -41.93 7.61 -7.36
C GLU A 194 -43.35 7.65 -6.77
N ALA A 195 -43.64 6.85 -5.74
CA ALA A 195 -44.95 6.86 -5.10
C ALA A 195 -45.32 8.23 -4.51
N ALA A 196 -44.34 8.98 -4.02
CA ALA A 196 -44.53 10.36 -3.54
C ALA A 196 -44.75 11.34 -4.70
N VAL A 197 -44.02 11.21 -5.81
CA VAL A 197 -44.19 12.03 -7.02
C VAL A 197 -45.54 11.78 -7.70
N GLN A 198 -45.96 10.52 -7.78
CA GLN A 198 -47.30 10.16 -8.27
C GLN A 198 -48.39 10.74 -7.36
N SER A 199 -48.19 10.72 -6.03
CA SER A 199 -49.13 11.35 -5.09
C SER A 199 -49.18 12.87 -5.27
N TRP A 200 -48.03 13.51 -5.53
CA TRP A 200 -47.98 14.93 -5.90
C TRP A 200 -48.78 15.20 -7.17
N GLN A 201 -48.59 14.41 -8.24
CA GLN A 201 -49.34 14.56 -9.49
C GLN A 201 -50.84 14.30 -9.31
N ALA A 202 -51.23 13.27 -8.57
CA ALA A 202 -52.63 12.91 -8.33
C ALA A 202 -53.38 14.01 -7.58
N LEU A 203 -52.73 14.67 -6.60
CA LEU A 203 -53.30 15.82 -5.88
C LEU A 203 -53.61 17.02 -6.79
N HIS A 204 -52.88 17.17 -7.90
CA HIS A 204 -53.18 18.21 -8.91
C HIS A 204 -54.39 17.85 -9.78
N GLN A 205 -54.76 16.56 -9.85
CA GLN A 205 -55.77 16.04 -10.78
C GLN A 205 -57.12 15.76 -10.08
N ASP A 206 -57.13 15.16 -8.89
CA ASP A 206 -58.35 14.71 -8.19
C ASP A 206 -58.47 15.29 -6.75
N PRO A 207 -59.49 16.11 -6.44
CA PRO A 207 -59.75 16.65 -5.11
C PRO A 207 -60.61 15.74 -4.20
N GLY A 208 -60.94 14.51 -4.62
CA GLY A 208 -61.79 13.57 -3.89
C GLY A 208 -61.15 12.94 -2.63
N THR A 209 -61.78 11.86 -2.13
CA THR A 209 -61.32 11.12 -0.94
C THR A 209 -59.91 10.52 -1.09
N GLU A 210 -59.52 10.17 -2.31
CA GLU A 210 -58.16 9.69 -2.64
C GLU A 210 -57.10 10.78 -2.44
N GLY A 211 -57.44 12.06 -2.64
CA GLY A 211 -56.53 13.18 -2.40
C GLY A 211 -56.05 13.26 -0.96
N ILE A 212 -56.88 12.87 0.02
CA ILE A 212 -56.47 12.83 1.43
C ILE A 212 -55.36 11.79 1.66
N VAL A 213 -55.46 10.62 1.00
CA VAL A 213 -54.45 9.55 1.07
C VAL A 213 -53.15 10.00 0.43
N HIS A 214 -53.22 10.64 -0.73
CA HIS A 214 -52.05 11.18 -1.43
C HIS A 214 -51.35 12.28 -0.62
N LEU A 215 -52.09 13.19 0.01
CA LEU A 215 -51.51 14.26 0.83
C LEU A 215 -50.79 13.69 2.06
N ARG A 216 -51.38 12.70 2.74
CA ARG A 216 -50.72 12.02 3.87
C ARG A 216 -49.45 11.30 3.44
N ARG A 217 -49.48 10.56 2.33
CA ARG A 217 -48.29 9.87 1.80
C ARG A 217 -47.19 10.87 1.46
N LEU A 218 -47.54 11.96 0.78
CA LEU A 218 -46.60 13.00 0.40
C LEU A 218 -45.96 13.64 1.63
N VAL A 219 -46.73 14.03 2.65
CA VAL A 219 -46.21 14.66 3.86
C VAL A 219 -45.39 13.69 4.71
N ARG A 220 -45.82 12.43 4.82
CA ARG A 220 -45.02 11.39 5.49
C ARG A 220 -43.70 11.15 4.75
N TYR A 221 -43.73 11.12 3.43
CA TYR A 221 -42.50 10.97 2.67
C TYR A 221 -41.63 12.21 2.83
N THR A 222 -42.06 13.42 2.48
CA THR A 222 -41.18 14.61 2.47
C THR A 222 -40.84 15.12 3.86
N LEU A 223 -41.85 15.35 4.70
CA LEU A 223 -41.75 15.98 6.00
C LEU A 223 -41.73 14.98 7.16
N ASP A 224 -41.70 13.67 6.89
CA ASP A 224 -41.53 12.63 7.92
C ASP A 224 -42.47 12.85 9.12
N ALA A 225 -43.74 13.12 8.81
CA ALA A 225 -44.78 13.44 9.78
C ALA A 225 -46.12 12.81 9.38
N ASP A 226 -46.85 12.30 10.37
CA ASP A 226 -48.20 11.79 10.18
C ASP A 226 -49.23 12.89 10.48
N LEU A 227 -50.14 13.14 9.54
CA LEU A 227 -51.19 14.15 9.68
C LEU A 227 -52.50 13.53 10.22
N PRO A 228 -52.93 13.86 11.46
CA PRO A 228 -54.20 13.39 12.01
C PRO A 228 -55.39 14.25 11.54
N GLY A 229 -56.57 13.62 11.38
CA GLY A 229 -57.84 14.30 11.09
C GLY A 229 -58.29 14.29 9.62
N PRO A 230 -59.51 14.81 9.31
CA PRO A 230 -59.92 15.06 7.93
C PRO A 230 -59.04 16.16 7.31
N LEU A 231 -58.64 15.99 6.05
CA LEU A 231 -57.74 16.93 5.33
C LEU A 231 -58.41 17.51 4.07
N THR A 232 -59.74 17.49 4.03
CA THR A 232 -60.53 17.80 2.83
C THR A 232 -60.25 19.22 2.33
N ARG A 233 -60.08 20.18 3.24
CA ARG A 233 -59.83 21.58 2.88
C ARG A 233 -58.42 21.79 2.34
N SER A 234 -57.41 21.15 2.92
CA SER A 234 -56.03 21.22 2.44
C SER A 234 -55.89 20.63 1.03
N VAL A 235 -56.61 19.54 0.74
CA VAL A 235 -56.65 18.93 -0.60
C VAL A 235 -57.35 19.83 -1.62
N GLN A 236 -58.50 20.41 -1.26
CA GLN A 236 -59.20 21.36 -2.13
C GLN A 236 -58.34 22.58 -2.46
N LEU A 237 -57.65 23.12 -1.45
CA LEU A 237 -56.77 24.27 -1.62
C LEU A 237 -55.55 23.95 -2.50
N PHE A 238 -54.94 22.78 -2.30
CA PHE A 238 -53.85 22.28 -3.14
C PHE A 238 -54.26 22.20 -4.62
N ASN A 239 -55.48 21.73 -4.91
CA ASN A 239 -56.01 21.65 -6.27
C ASN A 239 -56.35 23.05 -6.85
N ALA A 240 -56.93 23.93 -6.05
CA ALA A 240 -57.27 25.30 -6.48
C ALA A 240 -56.02 26.08 -6.92
N ILE A 241 -54.93 25.98 -6.13
CA ILE A 241 -53.65 26.62 -6.44
C ILE A 241 -52.99 26.00 -7.68
N ALA A 242 -53.09 24.68 -7.84
CA ALA A 242 -52.60 23.98 -9.02
C ALA A 242 -53.25 24.47 -10.33
N ARG A 243 -54.54 24.84 -10.31
CA ARG A 243 -55.26 25.38 -11.47
C ARG A 243 -54.98 26.87 -11.73
N GLY A 244 -54.55 27.61 -10.70
CA GLY A 244 -54.39 29.07 -10.72
C GLY A 244 -53.04 29.61 -11.22
N GLY A 245 -52.11 28.76 -11.67
CA GLY A 245 -50.84 29.21 -12.28
C GLY A 245 -49.55 28.82 -11.54
N GLY A 246 -49.58 27.80 -10.67
CA GLY A 246 -48.37 27.23 -10.08
C GLY A 246 -47.43 26.54 -11.09
N THR A 247 -46.19 26.24 -10.70
CA THR A 247 -45.24 25.49 -11.54
C THR A 247 -45.86 24.17 -11.99
N PRO A 248 -45.92 23.87 -13.31
CA PRO A 248 -46.59 22.67 -13.78
C PRO A 248 -45.87 21.42 -13.24
N PRO A 249 -46.63 20.42 -12.74
CA PRO A 249 -46.06 19.23 -12.12
C PRO A 249 -45.19 18.42 -13.11
N SER A 250 -45.41 18.57 -14.41
CA SER A 250 -44.61 17.93 -15.47
C SER A 250 -43.15 18.38 -15.47
N LEU A 251 -42.83 19.65 -15.19
CA LEU A 251 -41.44 20.12 -15.17
C LEU A 251 -40.63 19.46 -14.06
N LEU A 252 -41.23 19.36 -12.87
CA LEU A 252 -40.65 18.68 -11.71
C LEU A 252 -40.39 17.20 -12.03
N VAL A 253 -41.39 16.53 -12.61
CA VAL A 253 -41.31 15.10 -12.97
C VAL A 253 -40.27 14.86 -14.05
N ASN A 254 -40.19 15.70 -15.09
CA ASN A 254 -39.21 15.59 -16.15
C ASN A 254 -37.77 15.73 -15.62
N ALA A 255 -37.53 16.68 -14.71
CA ALA A 255 -36.22 16.86 -14.10
C ALA A 255 -35.81 15.64 -13.25
N MET A 256 -36.74 15.10 -12.45
CA MET A 256 -36.49 13.88 -11.65
C MET A 256 -36.34 12.64 -12.53
N GLN A 257 -37.10 12.52 -13.62
CA GLN A 257 -36.94 11.46 -14.62
C GLN A 257 -35.55 11.50 -15.24
N ALA A 258 -35.11 12.66 -15.72
CA ALA A 258 -33.80 12.81 -16.32
C ALA A 258 -32.66 12.48 -15.34
N ALA A 259 -32.73 12.94 -14.09
CA ALA A 259 -31.75 12.61 -13.06
C ALA A 259 -31.76 11.12 -12.67
N SER A 260 -32.94 10.52 -12.55
CA SER A 260 -33.08 9.09 -12.20
C SER A 260 -32.57 8.19 -13.33
N ARG A 261 -32.90 8.52 -14.58
CA ARG A 261 -32.40 7.83 -15.78
C ARG A 261 -30.89 7.93 -15.88
N CYS A 262 -30.33 9.12 -15.69
CA CYS A 262 -28.89 9.32 -15.67
C CYS A 262 -28.22 8.44 -14.59
N THR A 263 -28.78 8.41 -13.37
CA THR A 263 -28.24 7.61 -12.25
C THR A 263 -28.26 6.12 -12.53
N LEU A 264 -29.34 5.60 -13.13
CA LEU A 264 -29.42 4.20 -13.54
C LEU A 264 -28.33 3.86 -14.57
N LEU A 265 -28.12 4.73 -15.56
CA LEU A 265 -27.06 4.54 -16.57
C LEU A 265 -25.67 4.55 -15.93
N GLN A 266 -25.40 5.46 -14.99
CA GLN A 266 -24.11 5.50 -14.27
C GLN A 266 -23.91 4.27 -13.37
N GLY A 267 -24.96 3.83 -12.67
CA GLY A 267 -24.91 2.62 -11.84
C GLY A 267 -24.68 1.35 -12.65
N ALA A 268 -25.37 1.21 -13.78
CA ALA A 268 -25.14 0.10 -14.71
C ALA A 268 -23.73 0.14 -15.32
N ALA A 269 -23.25 1.32 -15.73
CA ALA A 269 -21.90 1.50 -16.26
C ALA A 269 -20.82 1.17 -15.21
N ALA A 270 -21.04 1.50 -13.94
CA ALA A 270 -20.14 1.15 -12.84
C ALA A 270 -20.09 -0.37 -12.61
N LEU A 271 -21.24 -1.03 -12.63
CA LEU A 271 -21.34 -2.49 -12.54
C LEU A 271 -20.63 -3.17 -13.72
N ASP A 272 -20.88 -2.72 -14.95
CA ASP A 272 -20.23 -3.23 -16.16
C ASP A 272 -18.72 -2.98 -16.13
N ALA A 273 -18.28 -1.81 -15.67
CA ALA A 273 -16.86 -1.50 -15.52
C ALA A 273 -16.18 -2.47 -14.55
N ARG A 274 -16.81 -2.78 -13.40
CA ARG A 274 -16.25 -3.72 -12.42
C ARG A 274 -16.24 -5.16 -12.94
N LEU A 275 -17.35 -5.62 -13.52
CA LEU A 275 -17.52 -6.99 -13.99
C LEU A 275 -16.68 -7.31 -15.24
N LEU A 276 -16.60 -6.35 -16.17
CA LEU A 276 -16.04 -6.55 -17.51
C LEU A 276 -14.67 -5.89 -17.67
N ALA A 277 -14.56 -4.58 -17.44
CA ALA A 277 -13.32 -3.85 -17.71
C ALA A 277 -12.23 -4.10 -16.65
N GLN A 278 -12.64 -4.22 -15.38
CA GLN A 278 -11.77 -4.51 -14.23
C GLN A 278 -11.90 -5.96 -13.77
N ASN A 279 -12.26 -6.84 -14.70
CA ASN A 279 -12.42 -8.26 -14.44
C ASN A 279 -11.14 -8.85 -13.82
N GLU A 280 -11.28 -9.53 -12.68
CA GLU A 280 -10.13 -10.03 -11.91
C GLU A 280 -9.34 -11.09 -12.69
N LEU A 281 -10.00 -11.90 -13.52
CA LEU A 281 -9.32 -12.91 -14.33
C LEU A 281 -8.48 -12.27 -15.44
N LEU A 282 -8.98 -11.22 -16.08
CA LEU A 282 -8.21 -10.46 -17.09
C LEU A 282 -7.00 -9.75 -16.49
N SER A 283 -7.16 -9.13 -15.32
CA SER A 283 -6.05 -8.41 -14.66
C SER A 283 -4.96 -9.36 -14.16
N LEU A 284 -5.35 -10.52 -13.61
CA LEU A 284 -4.40 -11.58 -13.24
C LEU A 284 -3.64 -12.11 -14.47
N GLU A 285 -4.31 -12.25 -15.61
CA GLU A 285 -3.67 -12.71 -16.85
C GLU A 285 -2.61 -11.73 -17.35
N GLN A 286 -2.97 -10.44 -17.41
CA GLN A 286 -2.05 -9.37 -17.82
C GLN A 286 -0.84 -9.32 -16.89
N ALA A 287 -1.06 -9.36 -15.58
CA ALA A 287 0.02 -9.40 -14.59
C ALA A 287 0.91 -10.63 -14.77
N LEU A 288 0.34 -11.80 -15.12
CA LEU A 288 1.16 -12.99 -15.38
C LEU A 288 2.01 -12.83 -16.64
N LEU A 289 1.45 -12.32 -17.73
CA LEU A 289 2.19 -12.08 -18.98
C LEU A 289 3.35 -11.12 -18.74
N GLU A 290 3.11 -10.00 -18.08
CA GLU A 290 4.15 -9.03 -17.72
C GLU A 290 5.24 -9.67 -16.86
N ARG A 291 4.86 -10.38 -15.79
CA ARG A 291 5.81 -10.99 -14.85
C ARG A 291 6.55 -12.18 -15.45
N SER A 292 5.99 -12.90 -16.42
CA SER A 292 6.62 -14.04 -17.09
C SER A 292 7.46 -13.67 -18.31
N THR A 293 7.39 -12.42 -18.80
CA THR A 293 8.07 -11.97 -20.02
C THR A 293 9.59 -12.19 -19.98
N GLY A 294 10.09 -13.19 -20.72
CA GLY A 294 11.51 -13.54 -20.75
C GLY A 294 12.03 -14.31 -19.53
N LEU A 295 11.17 -14.70 -18.58
CA LEU A 295 11.53 -15.53 -17.42
C LEU A 295 12.05 -16.91 -17.84
N PHE A 296 11.41 -17.48 -18.86
CA PHE A 296 11.73 -18.81 -19.37
C PHE A 296 12.60 -18.77 -20.63
N ASP A 297 13.16 -17.61 -21.00
CA ASP A 297 14.06 -17.47 -22.15
C ASP A 297 15.44 -18.09 -21.86
N THR A 298 15.88 -18.98 -22.75
CA THR A 298 17.17 -19.67 -22.63
C THR A 298 18.39 -18.77 -22.91
N ARG A 299 18.18 -17.60 -23.51
CA ARG A 299 19.27 -16.68 -23.88
C ARG A 299 19.64 -15.71 -22.77
N ARG A 300 18.71 -15.46 -21.85
CA ARG A 300 18.94 -14.62 -20.68
C ARG A 300 19.32 -15.48 -19.48
N GLN A 301 20.27 -15.01 -18.69
CA GLN A 301 20.61 -15.59 -17.41
C GLN A 301 20.33 -14.54 -16.34
N GLU A 302 19.25 -14.75 -15.58
CA GLU A 302 18.96 -13.91 -14.43
C GLU A 302 19.86 -14.30 -13.25
N PRO A 303 20.31 -13.31 -12.44
CA PRO A 303 20.94 -13.60 -11.16
C PRO A 303 19.97 -14.40 -10.27
N PHE A 304 20.52 -15.26 -9.41
CA PHE A 304 19.75 -16.22 -8.64
C PHE A 304 18.62 -15.59 -7.80
N VAL A 305 18.93 -14.56 -7.01
CA VAL A 305 17.95 -13.95 -6.08
C VAL A 305 16.77 -13.31 -6.83
N PRO A 306 16.98 -12.39 -7.80
CA PRO A 306 15.90 -11.87 -8.64
C PRO A 306 15.11 -12.97 -9.36
N GLY A 307 15.78 -14.01 -9.88
CA GLY A 307 15.12 -15.12 -10.57
C GLY A 307 14.16 -15.89 -9.66
N VAL A 308 14.58 -16.24 -8.45
CA VAL A 308 13.73 -16.93 -7.46
C VAL A 308 12.54 -16.06 -7.02
N GLN A 309 12.77 -14.78 -6.75
CA GLN A 309 11.69 -13.85 -6.38
C GLN A 309 10.64 -13.73 -7.50
N ARG A 310 11.11 -13.69 -8.74
CA ARG A 310 10.23 -13.60 -9.91
C ARG A 310 9.43 -14.89 -10.14
N LEU A 311 10.06 -16.07 -9.96
CA LEU A 311 9.35 -17.35 -9.96
C LEU A 311 8.29 -17.44 -8.85
N ALA A 312 8.59 -16.95 -7.65
CA ALA A 312 7.65 -16.89 -6.53
C ALA A 312 6.47 -15.96 -6.82
N ALA A 313 6.70 -14.80 -7.44
CA ALA A 313 5.65 -13.89 -7.86
C ALA A 313 4.72 -14.53 -8.92
N VAL A 314 5.29 -15.23 -9.90
CA VAL A 314 4.53 -16.00 -10.90
C VAL A 314 3.69 -17.09 -10.23
N LEU A 315 4.27 -17.85 -9.29
CA LEU A 315 3.53 -18.86 -8.53
C LEU A 315 2.34 -18.25 -7.76
N ALA A 316 2.54 -17.13 -7.08
CA ALA A 316 1.49 -16.44 -6.33
C ALA A 316 0.33 -15.98 -7.24
N LEU A 317 0.64 -15.47 -8.44
CA LEU A 317 -0.37 -15.12 -9.44
C LEU A 317 -1.15 -16.34 -9.93
N LEU A 318 -0.46 -17.46 -10.20
CA LEU A 318 -1.11 -18.72 -10.61
C LEU A 318 -2.01 -19.29 -9.51
N GLN A 319 -1.60 -19.20 -8.24
CA GLN A 319 -2.41 -19.62 -7.10
C GLN A 319 -3.66 -18.75 -6.93
N ARG A 320 -3.54 -17.42 -7.10
CA ARG A 320 -4.70 -16.51 -7.08
C ARG A 320 -5.66 -16.79 -8.23
N GLN A 321 -5.13 -17.04 -9.44
CA GLN A 321 -5.95 -17.40 -10.60
C GLN A 321 -6.69 -18.72 -10.37
N ASP A 322 -6.03 -19.75 -9.84
CA ASP A 322 -6.69 -21.01 -9.51
C ASP A 322 -7.78 -20.84 -8.46
N ALA A 323 -7.50 -20.10 -7.38
CA ALA A 323 -8.49 -19.81 -6.34
C ALA A 323 -9.71 -19.08 -6.89
N LEU A 324 -9.51 -18.14 -7.83
CA LEU A 324 -10.59 -17.42 -8.50
C LEU A 324 -11.45 -18.36 -9.36
N LEU A 325 -10.83 -19.28 -10.11
CA LEU A 325 -11.54 -20.26 -10.95
C LEU A 325 -12.25 -21.33 -10.11
N ALA A 326 -11.67 -21.72 -8.98
CA ALA A 326 -12.23 -22.70 -8.07
C ALA A 326 -13.54 -22.24 -7.40
N ARG A 327 -13.69 -20.93 -7.16
CA ARG A 327 -14.94 -20.32 -6.66
C ARG A 327 -16.13 -20.56 -7.59
N GLY A 328 -15.90 -20.79 -8.88
CA GLY A 328 -16.94 -21.05 -9.87
C GLY A 328 -17.38 -19.81 -10.65
N ASP A 329 -18.50 -19.97 -11.37
CA ASP A 329 -19.25 -18.90 -12.03
C ASP A 329 -18.52 -18.14 -13.16
N THR A 330 -17.66 -18.84 -13.90
CA THR A 330 -17.00 -18.28 -15.10
C THR A 330 -17.71 -18.62 -16.40
N GLY A 331 -18.83 -19.35 -16.33
CA GLY A 331 -19.55 -19.83 -17.50
C GLY A 331 -20.11 -18.72 -18.39
N TRP A 332 -20.57 -17.64 -17.78
CA TRP A 332 -21.10 -16.47 -18.50
C TRP A 332 -20.09 -15.85 -19.46
N MET A 333 -18.78 -16.02 -19.21
CA MET A 333 -17.73 -15.44 -20.04
C MET A 333 -17.65 -16.12 -21.41
N ARG A 334 -18.14 -17.37 -21.56
CA ARG A 334 -18.14 -18.11 -22.85
C ARG A 334 -19.31 -17.71 -23.75
N GLU A 335 -20.37 -17.18 -23.17
CA GLU A 335 -21.61 -16.87 -23.89
C GLU A 335 -21.41 -15.77 -24.94
N GLY A 336 -22.25 -15.80 -25.98
CA GLY A 336 -22.22 -14.79 -27.06
C GLY A 336 -22.77 -13.42 -26.64
N ARG A 337 -23.51 -13.37 -25.53
CA ARG A 337 -24.10 -12.17 -24.92
C ARG A 337 -23.95 -12.23 -23.42
N LEU A 338 -23.95 -11.10 -22.74
CA LEU A 338 -23.91 -11.05 -21.28
C LEU A 338 -25.19 -11.71 -20.73
N PRO A 339 -25.13 -12.86 -20.05
CA PRO A 339 -26.32 -13.44 -19.46
C PRO A 339 -26.74 -12.62 -18.25
N LEU A 340 -27.98 -12.15 -18.26
CA LEU A 340 -28.60 -11.50 -17.11
C LEU A 340 -28.99 -12.59 -16.11
N VAL A 341 -28.37 -12.59 -14.94
CA VAL A 341 -28.79 -13.46 -13.84
C VAL A 341 -30.22 -13.09 -13.41
N PRO A 342 -31.03 -14.03 -12.88
CA PRO A 342 -32.43 -13.77 -12.55
C PRO A 342 -32.65 -12.53 -11.67
N ALA A 343 -31.75 -12.27 -10.72
CA ALA A 343 -31.81 -11.09 -9.87
C ALA A 343 -31.64 -9.78 -10.65
N GLN A 344 -30.74 -9.76 -11.64
CA GLN A 344 -30.51 -8.58 -12.48
C GLN A 344 -31.66 -8.36 -13.46
N GLN A 345 -32.21 -9.45 -14.01
CA GLN A 345 -33.40 -9.38 -14.84
C GLN A 345 -34.60 -8.78 -14.06
N ALA A 346 -34.86 -9.29 -12.86
CA ALA A 346 -35.94 -8.77 -12.00
C ALA A 346 -35.74 -7.28 -11.64
N LEU A 347 -34.50 -6.85 -11.41
CA LEU A 347 -34.18 -5.45 -11.15
C LEU A 347 -34.49 -4.56 -12.35
N LEU A 348 -34.08 -4.97 -13.56
CA LEU A 348 -34.33 -4.22 -14.80
C LEU A 348 -35.82 -4.21 -15.17
N ASP A 349 -36.54 -5.31 -14.95
CA ASP A 349 -37.98 -5.38 -15.20
C ASP A 349 -38.75 -4.49 -14.22
N ARG A 350 -38.33 -4.44 -12.95
CA ARG A 350 -38.86 -3.46 -11.97
C ARG A 350 -38.59 -2.03 -12.42
N ALA A 351 -37.35 -1.73 -12.81
CA ALA A 351 -36.97 -0.40 -13.31
C ALA A 351 -37.79 0.01 -14.55
N ALA A 352 -38.06 -0.92 -15.47
CA ALA A 352 -38.84 -0.65 -16.67
C ALA A 352 -40.31 -0.29 -16.36
N GLY A 353 -40.86 -0.85 -15.28
CA GLY A 353 -42.21 -0.57 -14.80
C GLY A 353 -42.37 0.76 -14.04
N MET A 354 -41.28 1.43 -13.69
CA MET A 354 -41.31 2.71 -12.96
C MET A 354 -41.50 3.88 -13.92
N ALA A 355 -42.46 4.75 -13.65
CA ALA A 355 -42.73 5.97 -14.43
C ALA A 355 -41.56 6.96 -14.44
N LEU A 356 -40.71 6.96 -13.40
CA LEU A 356 -39.50 7.79 -13.35
C LEU A 356 -38.38 7.30 -14.28
N LEU A 357 -38.40 6.03 -14.67
CA LEU A 357 -37.35 5.40 -15.49
C LEU A 357 -37.90 5.05 -16.87
N GLY A 358 -38.87 4.15 -16.92
CA GLY A 358 -39.51 3.64 -18.13
C GLY A 358 -38.67 2.59 -18.88
N PRO A 359 -39.24 1.98 -19.93
CA PRO A 359 -38.59 0.91 -20.68
C PRO A 359 -37.39 1.39 -21.53
N ASP A 360 -37.41 2.64 -22.00
CA ASP A 360 -36.38 3.16 -22.92
C ASP A 360 -34.99 3.21 -22.28
N VAL A 361 -34.88 3.68 -21.03
CA VAL A 361 -33.60 3.73 -20.32
C VAL A 361 -33.09 2.33 -19.98
N VAL A 362 -33.98 1.39 -19.70
CA VAL A 362 -33.60 -0.02 -19.46
C VAL A 362 -33.06 -0.66 -20.74
N GLN A 363 -33.66 -0.35 -21.89
CA GLN A 363 -33.15 -0.78 -23.19
C GLN A 363 -31.80 -0.14 -23.52
N GLN A 364 -31.59 1.13 -23.13
CA GLN A 364 -30.30 1.80 -23.24
C GLN A 364 -29.23 1.13 -22.37
N VAL A 365 -29.55 0.77 -21.12
CA VAL A 365 -28.68 -0.01 -20.23
C VAL A 365 -28.27 -1.32 -20.90
N ARG A 366 -29.24 -2.11 -21.39
CA ARG A 366 -28.96 -3.39 -22.08
C ARG A 366 -28.02 -3.21 -23.26
N THR A 367 -28.26 -2.20 -24.09
CA THR A 367 -27.42 -1.89 -25.26
C THR A 367 -26.00 -1.50 -24.86
N GLN A 368 -25.84 -0.70 -23.80
CA GLN A 368 -24.52 -0.31 -23.29
C GLN A 368 -23.76 -1.52 -22.72
N SER A 369 -24.43 -2.39 -21.96
CA SER A 369 -23.85 -3.61 -21.42
C SER A 369 -23.42 -4.58 -22.53
N ASP A 370 -24.20 -4.72 -23.61
CA ASP A 370 -23.83 -5.53 -24.77
C ASP A 370 -22.57 -5.01 -25.47
N VAL A 371 -22.44 -3.69 -25.63
CA VAL A 371 -21.23 -3.05 -26.19
C VAL A 371 -20.02 -3.27 -25.29
N ALA A 372 -20.19 -3.11 -23.98
CA ALA A 372 -19.14 -3.35 -22.99
C ALA A 372 -18.71 -4.83 -22.99
N PHE A 373 -19.67 -5.75 -23.09
CA PHE A 373 -19.42 -7.19 -23.16
C PHE A 373 -18.69 -7.59 -24.44
N ALA A 374 -19.06 -7.02 -25.59
CA ALA A 374 -18.35 -7.26 -26.85
C ALA A 374 -16.88 -6.77 -26.78
N LYS A 375 -16.62 -5.66 -26.07
CA LYS A 375 -15.23 -5.21 -25.79
C LYS A 375 -14.49 -6.19 -24.89
N PHE A 376 -15.11 -6.65 -23.80
CA PHE A 376 -14.56 -7.67 -22.92
C PHE A 376 -14.24 -8.96 -23.67
N ARG A 377 -15.17 -9.49 -24.48
CA ARG A 377 -14.96 -10.71 -25.28
C ARG A 377 -13.77 -10.59 -26.21
N ARG A 378 -13.58 -9.46 -26.90
CA ARG A 378 -12.37 -9.21 -27.72
C ARG A 378 -11.09 -9.26 -26.90
N GLN A 379 -11.07 -8.68 -25.71
CA GLN A 379 -9.90 -8.71 -24.82
C GLN A 379 -9.64 -10.12 -24.27
N PHE A 380 -10.71 -10.81 -23.85
CA PHE A 380 -10.66 -12.18 -23.38
C PHE A 380 -10.12 -13.11 -24.47
N ASP A 381 -10.64 -13.03 -25.69
CA ASP A 381 -10.19 -13.85 -26.81
C ASP A 381 -8.78 -13.49 -27.28
N ALA A 382 -8.35 -12.22 -27.13
CA ALA A 382 -6.97 -11.85 -27.42
C ALA A 382 -5.97 -12.50 -26.45
N LEU A 383 -6.35 -12.63 -25.17
CA LEU A 383 -5.51 -13.19 -24.11
C LEU A 383 -5.60 -14.73 -24.04
N PHE A 384 -6.78 -15.31 -24.28
CA PHE A 384 -7.06 -16.73 -24.08
C PHE A 384 -7.48 -17.48 -25.36
N GLY A 385 -7.78 -16.79 -26.46
CA GLY A 385 -8.41 -17.37 -27.65
C GLY A 385 -7.47 -17.78 -28.79
N LYS A 386 -6.15 -17.53 -28.69
CA LYS A 386 -5.21 -17.96 -29.74
C LYS A 386 -4.73 -19.40 -29.53
N ARG A 387 -4.93 -20.22 -30.56
CA ARG A 387 -4.44 -21.60 -30.70
C ARG A 387 -2.90 -21.59 -30.69
N GLY A 388 -2.32 -21.75 -29.51
CA GLY A 388 -0.89 -21.94 -29.31
C GLY A 388 -0.66 -22.71 -28.01
N GLU A 389 -1.32 -22.25 -26.94
CA GLU A 389 -1.71 -23.02 -25.75
C GLU A 389 -2.39 -22.04 -24.79
N PRO A 390 -3.74 -22.06 -24.69
CA PRO A 390 -4.42 -21.09 -23.84
C PRO A 390 -4.07 -21.37 -22.37
N GLY A 391 -3.83 -20.31 -21.60
CA GLY A 391 -3.56 -20.44 -20.17
C GLY A 391 -4.77 -21.01 -19.39
N LEU A 392 -5.96 -20.98 -19.97
CA LEU A 392 -7.19 -21.53 -19.42
C LEU A 392 -7.84 -22.49 -20.42
N VAL A 393 -8.52 -23.51 -19.91
CA VAL A 393 -9.28 -24.48 -20.70
C VAL A 393 -10.69 -24.54 -20.15
N TRP A 394 -11.66 -24.69 -21.04
CA TRP A 394 -13.04 -24.90 -20.67
C TRP A 394 -13.27 -26.37 -20.28
N ASP A 395 -13.82 -26.59 -19.08
CA ASP A 395 -14.27 -27.91 -18.62
C ASP A 395 -15.76 -28.06 -18.91
N GLU A 396 -16.11 -28.82 -19.95
CA GLU A 396 -17.52 -29.07 -20.34
C GLU A 396 -18.32 -29.78 -19.24
N ALA A 397 -17.69 -30.68 -18.46
CA ALA A 397 -18.39 -31.42 -17.41
C ALA A 397 -18.75 -30.53 -16.21
N LYS A 398 -17.95 -29.49 -15.95
CA LYS A 398 -18.17 -28.55 -14.84
C LYS A 398 -18.75 -27.21 -15.26
N GLY A 399 -18.92 -26.96 -16.56
CA GLY A 399 -19.44 -25.71 -17.10
C GLY A 399 -18.63 -24.48 -16.67
N ARG A 400 -17.31 -24.61 -16.53
CA ARG A 400 -16.44 -23.51 -16.04
C ARG A 400 -15.05 -23.57 -16.64
N TYR A 401 -14.37 -22.43 -16.67
CA TYR A 401 -12.94 -22.39 -16.97
C TYR A 401 -12.11 -22.96 -15.82
N GLN A 402 -11.04 -23.66 -16.18
CA GLN A 402 -9.99 -24.13 -15.29
C GLN A 402 -8.61 -23.81 -15.87
N LEU A 403 -7.56 -23.91 -15.05
CA LEU A 403 -6.20 -23.79 -15.54
C LEU A 403 -5.92 -24.86 -16.61
N SER A 404 -5.19 -24.49 -17.67
CA SER A 404 -4.74 -25.48 -18.65
C SER A 404 -3.79 -26.49 -18.00
N PRO A 405 -3.67 -27.72 -18.55
CA PRO A 405 -2.78 -28.74 -17.99
C PRO A 405 -1.35 -28.24 -17.80
N GLN A 406 -0.84 -27.45 -18.75
CA GLN A 406 0.48 -26.84 -18.64
C GLN A 406 0.59 -25.79 -17.55
N ARG A 407 -0.44 -24.98 -17.35
CA ARG A 407 -0.46 -23.93 -16.33
C ARG A 407 -0.60 -24.52 -14.93
N ALA A 408 -1.38 -25.59 -14.80
CA ALA A 408 -1.44 -26.40 -13.59
C ALA A 408 -0.10 -27.08 -13.30
N ALA A 409 0.56 -27.65 -14.32
CA ALA A 409 1.90 -28.22 -14.20
C ALA A 409 2.94 -27.16 -13.80
N LEU A 410 2.89 -25.96 -14.40
CA LEU A 410 3.78 -24.84 -14.02
C LEU A 410 3.59 -24.47 -12.55
N ARG A 411 2.34 -24.27 -12.11
CA ARG A 411 2.04 -23.94 -10.72
C ARG A 411 2.58 -25.01 -9.77
N ASN A 412 2.28 -26.28 -10.03
CA ASN A 412 2.68 -27.38 -9.16
C ASN A 412 4.22 -27.56 -9.18
N GLY A 413 4.84 -27.53 -10.34
CA GLY A 413 6.30 -27.64 -10.49
C GLY A 413 7.05 -26.47 -9.84
N LEU A 414 6.55 -25.23 -9.96
CA LEU A 414 7.13 -24.08 -9.25
C LEU A 414 6.95 -24.18 -7.73
N ALA A 415 5.81 -24.69 -7.26
CA ALA A 415 5.60 -24.92 -5.83
C ALA A 415 6.59 -25.94 -5.27
N LEU A 416 6.81 -27.06 -5.97
CA LEU A 416 7.84 -28.05 -5.60
C LEU A 416 9.24 -27.45 -5.64
N LEU A 417 9.58 -26.72 -6.72
CA LEU A 417 10.88 -26.09 -6.89
C LEU A 417 11.22 -25.11 -5.76
N LEU A 418 10.28 -24.26 -5.36
CA LEU A 418 10.50 -23.23 -4.34
C LEU A 418 10.49 -23.80 -2.91
N GLN A 419 10.06 -25.05 -2.72
CA GLN A 419 10.20 -25.76 -1.46
C GLN A 419 11.60 -26.36 -1.27
N GLU A 420 12.38 -26.52 -2.34
CA GLU A 420 13.70 -27.15 -2.28
C GLU A 420 14.70 -26.29 -1.48
N PRO A 421 15.40 -26.87 -0.48
CA PRO A 421 16.29 -26.12 0.41
C PRO A 421 17.38 -25.31 -0.31
N ALA A 422 17.89 -25.82 -1.43
CA ALA A 422 18.93 -25.15 -2.21
C ALA A 422 18.44 -23.83 -2.85
N LEU A 423 17.13 -23.68 -3.03
CA LEU A 423 16.48 -22.53 -3.66
C LEU A 423 15.81 -21.57 -2.66
N GLN A 424 15.76 -21.93 -1.37
CA GLN A 424 15.14 -21.08 -0.35
C GLN A 424 15.98 -19.81 -0.10
N LEU A 425 15.27 -18.68 -0.04
CA LEU A 425 15.81 -17.41 0.43
C LEU A 425 15.47 -17.23 1.91
N ARG A 426 16.37 -16.58 2.65
CA ARG A 426 16.12 -16.17 4.02
C ARG A 426 15.10 -15.02 4.06
N ALA A 427 14.58 -14.71 5.25
CA ALA A 427 13.60 -13.64 5.44
C ALA A 427 14.13 -12.25 4.99
N ASP A 428 15.44 -12.03 5.08
CA ASP A 428 16.14 -10.83 4.59
C ASP A 428 16.40 -10.86 3.07
N GLY A 429 15.91 -11.86 2.35
CA GLY A 429 16.04 -11.99 0.90
C GLY A 429 17.41 -12.51 0.43
N THR A 430 18.31 -12.86 1.35
CA THR A 430 19.64 -13.39 1.05
C THR A 430 19.63 -14.92 0.95
N PRO A 431 20.54 -15.53 0.17
CA PRO A 431 20.70 -16.99 0.18
C PRO A 431 21.20 -17.49 1.53
N ALA A 432 20.85 -18.72 1.89
CA ALA A 432 21.46 -19.39 3.05
C ALA A 432 22.99 -19.45 2.92
N PRO A 433 23.75 -19.23 4.01
CA PRO A 433 25.21 -19.28 3.98
C PRO A 433 25.67 -20.68 3.57
N ALA A 434 26.70 -20.73 2.72
CA ALA A 434 27.31 -22.00 2.34
C ALA A 434 28.08 -22.57 3.55
N PRO A 435 27.97 -23.88 3.80
CA PRO A 435 28.71 -24.51 4.88
C PRO A 435 30.20 -24.62 4.49
N ALA A 436 31.08 -24.98 5.42
CA ALA A 436 32.54 -24.89 5.24
C ALA A 436 33.23 -26.25 5.03
N SER A 437 32.67 -27.13 4.20
CA SER A 437 33.25 -28.44 3.92
C SER A 437 33.33 -28.77 2.42
N PHE A 438 34.30 -29.61 2.06
CA PHE A 438 34.42 -30.14 0.70
C PHE A 438 33.37 -31.22 0.43
N GLU A 439 32.96 -31.97 1.46
CA GLU A 439 31.95 -33.01 1.37
C GLU A 439 30.60 -32.42 0.93
N GLU A 440 30.18 -31.30 1.53
CA GLU A 440 28.96 -30.60 1.13
C GLU A 440 29.09 -29.95 -0.26
N ALA A 441 30.28 -29.45 -0.61
CA ALA A 441 30.55 -28.94 -1.95
C ALA A 441 30.39 -30.03 -3.03
N LEU A 442 30.73 -31.28 -2.71
CA LEU A 442 30.55 -32.43 -3.62
C LEU A 442 29.11 -32.98 -3.59
N ALA A 443 28.43 -32.90 -2.44
CA ALA A 443 27.05 -33.35 -2.26
C ALA A 443 26.02 -32.57 -3.11
N VAL A 444 26.40 -31.41 -3.67
CA VAL A 444 25.52 -30.66 -4.60
C VAL A 444 25.11 -31.49 -5.82
N MET A 445 25.92 -32.49 -6.22
CA MET A 445 25.59 -33.37 -7.34
C MET A 445 24.45 -34.33 -7.00
N ASP A 446 24.29 -34.72 -5.73
CA ASP A 446 23.14 -35.50 -5.27
C ASP A 446 21.87 -34.66 -5.31
N ALA A 447 21.97 -33.39 -4.86
CA ALA A 447 20.88 -32.43 -4.98
C ALA A 447 20.49 -32.21 -6.45
N ARG A 448 21.47 -32.04 -7.36
CA ARG A 448 21.23 -31.93 -8.80
C ARG A 448 20.50 -33.14 -9.36
N ARG A 449 20.93 -34.36 -9.00
CA ARG A 449 20.30 -35.61 -9.45
C ARG A 449 18.86 -35.72 -8.98
N ARG A 450 18.60 -35.41 -7.70
CA ARG A 450 17.24 -35.37 -7.13
C ARG A 450 16.36 -34.37 -7.86
N LEU A 451 16.81 -33.11 -8.00
CA LEU A 451 16.05 -32.06 -8.68
C LEU A 451 15.72 -32.42 -10.13
N ARG A 452 16.65 -33.05 -10.85
CA ARG A 452 16.45 -33.49 -12.23
C ARG A 452 15.45 -34.64 -12.34
N ARG A 453 15.37 -35.52 -11.34
CA ARG A 453 14.46 -36.68 -11.32
C ARG A 453 13.07 -36.30 -10.82
N ASP A 454 12.99 -35.50 -9.76
CA ASP A 454 11.77 -35.34 -8.97
C ASP A 454 11.05 -34.00 -9.28
N VAL A 455 11.79 -32.92 -9.57
CA VAL A 455 11.22 -31.56 -9.73
C VAL A 455 11.10 -31.13 -11.19
N LEU A 456 12.17 -31.28 -11.99
CA LEU A 456 12.15 -30.83 -13.38
C LEU A 456 11.06 -31.48 -14.25
N PRO A 457 10.75 -32.79 -14.12
CA PRO A 457 9.69 -33.40 -14.93
C PRO A 457 8.29 -32.85 -14.63
N ALA A 458 8.06 -32.33 -13.41
CA ALA A 458 6.79 -31.72 -13.03
C ALA A 458 6.53 -30.36 -13.70
N LEU A 459 7.57 -29.71 -14.22
CA LEU A 459 7.46 -28.46 -14.97
C LEU A 459 7.08 -28.71 -16.44
N PRO A 460 6.40 -27.75 -17.10
CA PRO A 460 6.12 -27.83 -18.53
C PRO A 460 7.40 -27.66 -19.37
N ASP A 461 7.41 -28.23 -20.58
CA ASP A 461 8.60 -28.32 -21.43
C ASP A 461 9.30 -26.99 -21.70
N PHE A 462 8.53 -25.91 -21.91
CA PHE A 462 9.10 -24.59 -22.16
C PHE A 462 9.87 -24.02 -20.95
N ALA A 463 9.51 -24.40 -19.72
CA ALA A 463 10.12 -23.88 -18.51
C ALA A 463 11.36 -24.70 -18.07
N ARG A 464 11.39 -26.00 -18.40
CA ARG A 464 12.43 -26.94 -17.96
C ARG A 464 13.86 -26.45 -18.22
N PRO A 465 14.23 -25.98 -19.43
CA PRO A 465 15.63 -25.59 -19.70
C PRO A 465 16.10 -24.38 -18.90
N SER A 466 15.23 -23.39 -18.72
CA SER A 466 15.57 -22.15 -18.01
C SER A 466 15.63 -22.39 -16.50
N VAL A 467 14.71 -23.18 -15.94
CA VAL A 467 14.78 -23.60 -14.54
C VAL A 467 16.00 -24.48 -14.28
N ALA A 468 16.33 -25.41 -15.18
CA ALA A 468 17.53 -26.24 -15.03
C ALA A 468 18.82 -25.41 -14.98
N ARG A 469 18.94 -24.37 -15.81
CA ARG A 469 20.08 -23.45 -15.77
C ARG A 469 20.14 -22.63 -14.47
N LEU A 470 19.00 -22.18 -13.96
CA LEU A 470 18.92 -21.48 -12.66
C LEU A 470 19.39 -22.39 -11.51
N ILE A 471 18.93 -23.65 -11.50
CA ILE A 471 19.36 -24.67 -10.53
C ILE A 471 20.86 -24.89 -10.63
N ASP A 472 21.37 -25.17 -11.84
CA ASP A 472 22.79 -25.47 -12.05
C ASP A 472 23.67 -24.29 -11.63
N ALA A 473 23.27 -23.04 -11.92
CA ALA A 473 23.96 -21.83 -11.47
C ALA A 473 23.97 -21.68 -9.94
N ARG A 474 22.85 -21.97 -9.26
CA ARG A 474 22.78 -21.93 -7.79
C ARG A 474 23.66 -23.00 -7.14
N LEU A 475 23.60 -24.23 -7.65
CA LEU A 475 24.42 -25.33 -7.16
C LEU A 475 25.91 -25.06 -7.38
N ALA A 476 26.28 -24.40 -8.49
CA ALA A 476 27.66 -24.01 -8.73
C ALA A 476 28.15 -22.97 -7.71
N LEU A 477 27.33 -21.97 -7.40
CA LEU A 477 27.64 -21.00 -6.34
C LEU A 477 27.79 -21.67 -4.97
N LEU A 478 26.88 -22.57 -4.61
CA LEU A 478 26.95 -23.32 -3.35
C LEU A 478 28.23 -24.15 -3.24
N ALA A 479 28.60 -24.89 -4.30
CA ALA A 479 29.82 -25.70 -4.30
C ALA A 479 31.08 -24.83 -4.23
N HIS A 480 31.12 -23.73 -4.98
CA HIS A 480 32.21 -22.77 -4.94
C HIS A 480 32.37 -22.19 -3.54
N ASP A 481 31.31 -21.65 -2.96
CA ASP A 481 31.36 -20.97 -1.67
C ASP A 481 31.68 -21.94 -0.53
N ALA A 482 31.18 -23.18 -0.60
CA ALA A 482 31.50 -24.20 0.39
C ALA A 482 32.98 -24.61 0.35
N ALA A 483 33.53 -24.84 -0.85
CA ALA A 483 34.95 -25.13 -1.01
C ALA A 483 35.84 -23.93 -0.62
N ALA A 484 35.43 -22.71 -1.01
CA ALA A 484 36.12 -21.48 -0.62
C ALA A 484 36.17 -21.29 0.90
N ASN A 485 35.06 -21.56 1.59
CA ASN A 485 34.97 -21.54 3.05
C ASN A 485 35.83 -22.64 3.69
N ALA A 486 35.84 -23.85 3.13
CA ALA A 486 36.65 -24.96 3.62
C ALA A 486 38.16 -24.64 3.53
N ILE A 487 38.62 -24.05 2.43
CA ILE A 487 40.02 -23.59 2.27
C ILE A 487 40.37 -22.57 3.35
N ARG A 488 39.51 -21.56 3.56
CA ARG A 488 39.73 -20.52 4.57
C ARG A 488 39.73 -21.08 5.99
N ALA A 489 38.82 -22.02 6.30
CA ALA A 489 38.69 -22.63 7.61
C ALA A 489 39.88 -23.55 7.95
N ALA A 490 40.54 -24.13 6.94
CA ALA A 490 41.72 -24.97 7.12
C ALA A 490 43.00 -24.17 7.41
N LEU A 491 42.97 -22.85 7.26
CA LEU A 491 44.09 -21.96 7.58
C LEU A 491 43.89 -21.31 8.96
N PRO A 492 44.93 -21.24 9.80
CA PRO A 492 44.81 -20.57 11.09
C PRO A 492 44.57 -19.06 10.89
N GLN A 493 43.76 -18.48 11.78
CA GLN A 493 43.52 -17.02 11.81
C GLN A 493 44.63 -16.27 12.55
N ASP A 494 45.18 -16.89 13.58
CA ASP A 494 46.40 -16.44 14.22
C ASP A 494 47.58 -16.95 13.36
N PRO A 495 48.54 -16.07 12.98
CA PRO A 495 49.92 -16.49 12.77
C PRO A 495 50.39 -17.26 14.03
N ARG A 496 51.55 -17.86 14.23
CA ARG A 496 51.88 -18.61 15.49
C ARG A 496 51.03 -19.86 15.83
N ALA A 497 49.76 -19.99 15.44
CA ALA A 497 48.97 -21.20 15.66
C ALA A 497 49.46 -22.36 14.78
N PRO A 498 49.34 -23.62 15.25
CA PRO A 498 49.84 -24.77 14.50
C PRO A 498 49.08 -24.94 13.19
N PHE A 499 49.82 -25.22 12.11
CA PHE A 499 49.27 -25.47 10.79
C PHE A 499 49.79 -26.80 10.23
N ASP A 500 48.88 -27.68 9.81
CA ASP A 500 49.23 -28.94 9.16
C ASP A 500 49.30 -28.76 7.64
N ALA A 501 50.50 -28.47 7.15
CA ALA A 501 50.79 -28.33 5.72
C ALA A 501 50.56 -29.62 4.92
N THR A 502 50.61 -30.79 5.54
CA THR A 502 50.38 -32.08 4.86
C THR A 502 48.88 -32.31 4.65
N ALA A 503 48.07 -32.11 5.69
CA ALA A 503 46.62 -32.18 5.59
C ALA A 503 46.06 -31.12 4.63
N PHE A 504 46.60 -29.90 4.65
CA PHE A 504 46.18 -28.85 3.72
C PHE A 504 46.51 -29.19 2.26
N ARG A 505 47.67 -29.79 1.97
CA ARG A 505 48.01 -30.26 0.62
C ARG A 505 47.12 -31.41 0.15
N ALA A 506 46.73 -32.30 1.05
CA ALA A 506 45.82 -33.40 0.73
C ALA A 506 44.45 -32.92 0.21
N GLN A 507 44.05 -31.67 0.52
CA GLN A 507 42.81 -31.08 0.00
C GLN A 507 42.85 -30.76 -1.50
N ARG A 508 44.02 -30.75 -2.16
CA ARG A 508 44.15 -30.43 -3.60
C ARG A 508 43.35 -31.38 -4.49
N GLU A 509 43.26 -32.65 -4.12
CA GLU A 509 42.46 -33.62 -4.86
C GLU A 509 40.96 -33.29 -4.75
N LYS A 510 40.48 -33.01 -3.52
CA LYS A 510 39.10 -32.57 -3.29
C LYS A 510 38.79 -31.27 -4.04
N LEU A 511 39.72 -30.33 -4.06
CA LEU A 511 39.61 -29.09 -4.84
C LEU A 511 39.47 -29.36 -6.34
N ALA A 512 40.26 -30.28 -6.89
CA ALA A 512 40.17 -30.68 -8.29
C ALA A 512 38.82 -31.35 -8.60
N GLN A 513 38.30 -32.19 -7.69
CA GLN A 513 36.98 -32.80 -7.82
C GLN A 513 35.87 -31.73 -7.84
N VAL A 514 35.89 -30.76 -6.92
CA VAL A 514 34.92 -29.65 -6.91
C VAL A 514 35.02 -28.82 -8.19
N ARG A 515 36.22 -28.55 -8.71
CA ARG A 515 36.39 -27.87 -10.01
C ARG A 515 35.76 -28.66 -11.15
N GLY A 516 35.89 -29.99 -11.16
CA GLY A 516 35.19 -30.86 -12.11
C GLY A 516 33.66 -30.77 -12.00
N VAL A 517 33.14 -30.71 -10.77
CA VAL A 517 31.70 -30.47 -10.50
C VAL A 517 31.26 -29.12 -11.08
N LEU A 518 32.02 -28.04 -10.85
CA LEU A 518 31.71 -26.70 -11.37
C LEU A 518 31.69 -26.66 -12.90
N LEU A 519 32.61 -27.36 -13.57
CA LEU A 519 32.59 -27.51 -15.04
C LEU A 519 31.33 -28.24 -15.52
N THR A 520 30.93 -29.31 -14.82
CA THR A 520 29.72 -30.08 -15.14
C THR A 520 28.43 -29.29 -14.90
N LEU A 521 28.47 -28.29 -14.02
CA LEU A 521 27.40 -27.32 -13.76
C LEU A 521 27.42 -26.12 -14.72
N GLY A 522 28.39 -26.05 -15.65
CA GLY A 522 28.50 -24.97 -16.62
C GLY A 522 29.10 -23.67 -16.06
N ALA A 523 29.92 -23.76 -15.01
CA ALA A 523 30.52 -22.60 -14.35
C ALA A 523 32.07 -22.59 -14.41
N PRO A 524 32.66 -22.49 -15.62
CA PRO A 524 34.12 -22.51 -15.78
C PRO A 524 34.82 -21.35 -15.07
N ASP A 525 34.20 -20.17 -15.00
CA ASP A 525 34.78 -19.01 -14.31
C ASP A 525 34.87 -19.21 -12.80
N LEU A 526 33.91 -19.92 -12.19
CA LEU A 526 33.99 -20.30 -10.78
C LEU A 526 35.05 -21.37 -10.57
N ALA A 527 35.17 -22.35 -11.47
CA ALA A 527 36.20 -23.38 -11.40
C ALA A 527 37.63 -22.81 -11.51
N ASN A 528 37.80 -21.77 -12.32
CA ASN A 528 39.09 -21.07 -12.47
C ASN A 528 39.43 -20.25 -11.23
N ARG A 529 38.47 -19.46 -10.71
CA ARG A 529 38.66 -18.68 -9.47
C ARG A 529 39.01 -19.56 -8.28
N LEU A 530 38.29 -20.68 -8.13
CA LEU A 530 38.54 -21.64 -7.07
C LEU A 530 39.93 -22.29 -7.21
N GLY A 531 40.40 -22.50 -8.44
CA GLY A 531 41.72 -23.06 -8.73
C GLY A 531 42.90 -22.19 -8.26
N THR A 532 42.74 -20.87 -8.25
CA THR A 532 43.78 -19.93 -7.77
C THR A 532 43.62 -19.57 -6.29
N GLN A 533 42.51 -19.95 -5.66
CA GLN A 533 42.16 -19.47 -4.33
C GLN A 533 43.09 -20.00 -3.23
N GLN A 534 43.51 -21.27 -3.32
CA GLN A 534 44.40 -21.86 -2.31
C GLN A 534 45.74 -21.12 -2.21
N GLY A 535 46.35 -20.80 -3.35
CA GLY A 535 47.58 -20.00 -3.42
C GLY A 535 47.37 -18.56 -2.93
N ALA A 536 46.25 -17.93 -3.29
CA ALA A 536 45.93 -16.57 -2.85
C ALA A 536 45.77 -16.47 -1.32
N GLU A 537 45.08 -17.42 -0.68
CA GLU A 537 44.89 -17.44 0.78
C GLU A 537 46.22 -17.68 1.52
N LEU A 538 47.07 -18.58 1.03
CA LEU A 538 48.43 -18.78 1.57
C LEU A 538 49.30 -17.52 1.41
N GLY A 539 49.27 -16.88 0.24
CA GLY A 539 49.97 -15.62 -0.01
C GLY A 539 49.52 -14.51 0.94
N ALA A 540 48.22 -14.40 1.21
CA ALA A 540 47.68 -13.46 2.19
C ALA A 540 48.21 -13.73 3.61
N ARG A 541 48.38 -15.00 4.00
CA ARG A 541 48.98 -15.37 5.31
C ARG A 541 50.46 -15.01 5.38
N LEU A 542 51.22 -15.23 4.31
CA LEU A 542 52.63 -14.80 4.23
C LEU A 542 52.79 -13.28 4.26
N ALA A 543 51.89 -12.54 3.61
CA ALA A 543 51.88 -11.08 3.65
C ALA A 543 51.59 -10.55 5.06
N ARG A 544 50.60 -11.12 5.76
CA ARG A 544 50.30 -10.78 7.16
C ARG A 544 51.48 -11.09 8.09
N ALA A 545 52.12 -12.25 7.93
CA ALA A 545 53.34 -12.57 8.68
C ALA A 545 54.45 -11.54 8.42
N ARG A 546 54.50 -10.94 7.22
CA ARG A 546 55.51 -9.94 6.85
C ARG A 546 55.23 -8.60 7.54
N GLU A 547 53.97 -8.24 7.70
CA GLU A 547 53.58 -7.07 8.50
C GLU A 547 54.01 -7.24 9.95
N GLU A 548 53.80 -8.44 10.54
CA GLU A 548 54.28 -8.74 11.90
C GLU A 548 55.80 -8.70 12.02
N LEU A 549 56.53 -9.17 11.02
CA LEU A 549 57.99 -9.08 10.96
C LEU A 549 58.44 -7.61 10.96
N ARG A 550 57.84 -6.76 10.12
CA ARG A 550 58.20 -5.34 10.01
C ARG A 550 57.85 -4.54 11.26
N ALA A 551 56.87 -4.99 12.04
CA ALA A 551 56.50 -4.38 13.31
C ALA A 551 57.51 -4.66 14.45
N MET A 552 58.41 -5.65 14.29
CA MET A 552 59.44 -5.93 15.28
C MET A 552 60.44 -4.76 15.40
N PRO A 553 60.90 -4.41 16.62
CA PRO A 553 61.93 -3.41 16.87
C PRO A 553 63.16 -3.51 15.95
N LEU A 554 63.63 -4.73 15.65
CA LEU A 554 64.77 -4.99 14.77
C LEU A 554 64.54 -4.57 13.31
N PHE A 555 63.29 -4.48 12.88
CA PHE A 555 62.91 -4.10 11.53
C PHE A 555 62.20 -2.72 11.50
N SER A 556 62.07 -2.07 12.66
CA SER A 556 61.31 -0.81 12.84
C SER A 556 62.00 0.43 12.26
N SER A 557 61.23 1.39 11.74
CA SER A 557 61.73 2.58 11.03
C SER A 557 62.62 3.51 11.87
N ARG A 558 62.46 3.55 13.19
CA ARG A 558 63.24 4.43 14.10
C ARG A 558 64.75 4.16 14.07
N ALA A 559 65.13 2.92 13.79
CA ALA A 559 66.52 2.51 13.66
C ALA A 559 67.08 2.69 12.22
N ALA A 560 66.33 3.29 11.28
CA ALA A 560 66.71 3.28 9.87
C ALA A 560 67.68 4.38 9.44
N ASP A 561 67.60 5.59 10.01
CA ASP A 561 68.32 6.78 9.50
C ASP A 561 69.21 7.49 10.55
N PHE A 562 68.99 7.26 11.84
CA PHE A 562 69.71 7.88 12.96
C PHE A 562 69.80 9.42 12.91
N SER A 563 68.96 10.09 12.11
CA SER A 563 68.97 11.55 11.94
C SER A 563 68.73 12.30 13.26
N TRP A 564 67.98 11.67 14.17
CA TRP A 564 67.67 12.16 15.51
C TRP A 564 68.87 12.13 16.48
N TRP A 565 69.93 11.38 16.18
CA TRP A 565 71.08 11.23 17.07
C TRP A 565 71.96 12.49 17.05
N ARG A 566 72.25 13.05 18.23
CA ARG A 566 73.02 14.31 18.41
C ARG A 566 74.42 14.11 19.00
N GLY A 567 74.93 12.88 19.04
CA GLY A 567 76.23 12.54 19.65
C GLY A 567 76.15 11.99 21.07
N GLU A 568 74.94 11.91 21.64
CA GLU A 568 74.65 11.18 22.89
C GLU A 568 75.19 9.74 22.85
N PRO A 569 75.64 9.15 23.98
CA PRO A 569 76.18 7.80 23.99
C PRO A 569 75.12 6.75 23.65
N ALA A 570 75.56 5.63 23.07
CA ALA A 570 74.78 4.45 22.74
C ALA A 570 73.49 4.71 21.93
N PRO A 571 73.57 5.35 20.74
CA PRO A 571 72.41 5.64 19.91
C PRO A 571 71.64 4.38 19.47
N LEU A 572 72.33 3.25 19.31
CA LEU A 572 71.66 1.98 18.97
C LEU A 572 70.76 1.47 20.10
N LEU A 573 71.19 1.62 21.37
CA LEU A 573 70.35 1.26 22.52
C LEU A 573 69.08 2.13 22.56
N ARG A 574 69.22 3.45 22.32
CA ARG A 574 68.08 4.39 22.27
C ARG A 574 67.17 4.17 21.06
N ALA A 575 67.71 3.74 19.91
CA ALA A 575 66.93 3.38 18.73
C ALA A 575 66.02 2.18 19.00
N LEU A 576 66.56 1.20 19.73
CA LEU A 576 65.89 -0.06 20.09
C LEU A 576 65.07 0.04 21.39
N GLY A 577 65.10 1.19 22.06
CA GLY A 577 64.32 1.45 23.28
C GLY A 577 64.83 0.71 24.52
N VAL A 578 66.11 0.35 24.58
CA VAL A 578 66.75 -0.35 25.70
C VAL A 578 67.70 0.57 26.46
N ALA A 579 67.85 0.34 27.77
CA ALA A 579 68.62 1.22 28.65
C ALA A 579 70.12 0.88 28.67
N ASP A 580 70.47 -0.40 28.58
CA ASP A 580 71.84 -0.90 28.73
C ASP A 580 72.10 -2.17 27.89
N ALA A 581 73.32 -2.70 27.97
CA ALA A 581 73.74 -3.90 27.24
C ALA A 581 72.95 -5.16 27.66
N ALA A 582 72.57 -5.27 28.94
CA ALA A 582 71.77 -6.39 29.44
C ALA A 582 70.36 -6.36 28.85
N GLY A 583 69.74 -5.18 28.81
CA GLY A 583 68.45 -4.94 28.15
C GLY A 583 68.50 -5.19 26.65
N LEU A 584 69.60 -4.85 25.97
CA LEU A 584 69.82 -5.20 24.56
C LEU A 584 69.84 -6.71 24.36
N GLN A 585 70.58 -7.45 25.18
CA GLN A 585 70.66 -8.90 25.05
C GLN A 585 69.33 -9.60 25.34
N ALA A 586 68.57 -9.11 26.33
CA ALA A 586 67.22 -9.56 26.61
C ALA A 586 66.25 -9.28 25.44
N LEU A 587 66.33 -8.08 24.84
CA LEU A 587 65.56 -7.72 23.65
C LEU A 587 65.89 -8.66 22.49
N LEU A 588 67.18 -8.82 22.15
CA LEU A 588 67.63 -9.67 21.05
C LEU A 588 67.13 -11.11 21.22
N THR A 589 67.27 -11.68 22.41
CA THR A 589 66.77 -13.02 22.73
C THR A 589 65.25 -13.14 22.48
N GLY A 590 64.47 -12.14 22.91
CA GLY A 590 63.02 -12.12 22.70
C GLY A 590 62.63 -11.97 21.22
N GLN A 591 63.30 -11.07 20.50
CA GLN A 591 63.07 -10.79 19.09
C GLN A 591 63.43 -12.00 18.20
N TYR A 592 64.55 -12.68 18.47
CA TYR A 592 64.93 -13.88 17.72
C TYR A 592 63.96 -15.03 17.95
N ARG A 593 63.44 -15.23 19.17
CA ARG A 593 62.38 -16.23 19.41
C ARG A 593 61.11 -15.92 18.62
N GLN A 594 60.74 -14.64 18.53
CA GLN A 594 59.57 -14.22 17.75
C GLN A 594 59.81 -14.41 16.24
N LEU A 595 61.01 -14.07 15.75
CA LEU A 595 61.42 -14.30 14.36
C LEU A 595 61.41 -15.79 14.02
N GLU A 596 61.93 -16.64 14.91
CA GLU A 596 61.93 -18.10 14.72
C GLU A 596 60.50 -18.66 14.68
N ALA A 597 59.59 -18.12 15.48
CA ALA A 597 58.18 -18.53 15.45
C ALA A 597 57.50 -18.15 14.12
N LEU A 598 57.68 -16.92 13.64
CA LEU A 598 57.13 -16.47 12.35
C LEU A 598 57.74 -17.24 11.18
N SER A 599 59.06 -17.43 11.20
CA SER A 599 59.81 -18.18 10.18
C SER A 599 59.35 -19.64 10.09
N ARG A 600 59.22 -20.33 11.23
CA ARG A 600 58.69 -21.71 11.25
C ARG A 600 57.30 -21.79 10.64
N GLN A 601 56.43 -20.84 10.93
CA GLN A 601 55.08 -20.83 10.37
C GLN A 601 55.09 -20.52 8.86
N ALA A 602 55.84 -19.51 8.43
CA ALA A 602 56.01 -19.19 7.02
C ALA A 602 56.57 -20.40 6.24
N GLY A 603 57.53 -21.14 6.81
CA GLY A 603 58.02 -22.40 6.27
C GLY A 603 56.93 -23.46 6.10
N GLN A 604 55.99 -23.58 7.04
CA GLN A 604 54.84 -24.48 6.90
C GLN A 604 53.89 -24.04 5.76
N PHE A 605 53.63 -22.74 5.60
CA PHE A 605 52.83 -22.23 4.47
C PHE A 605 53.52 -22.45 3.13
N LEU A 606 54.84 -22.21 3.04
CA LEU A 606 55.65 -22.47 1.85
C LEU A 606 55.68 -23.95 1.48
N ALA A 607 55.75 -24.85 2.47
CA ALA A 607 55.67 -26.29 2.24
C ALA A 607 54.33 -26.73 1.63
N ALA A 608 53.27 -25.92 1.80
CA ALA A 608 51.96 -26.12 1.21
C ALA A 608 51.73 -25.37 -0.12
N ALA A 609 52.65 -24.49 -0.53
CA ALA A 609 52.55 -23.65 -1.71
C ALA A 609 52.46 -24.47 -3.00
N ASP A 610 51.77 -23.93 -4.00
CA ASP A 610 51.82 -24.43 -5.36
C ASP A 610 52.96 -23.77 -6.14
N GLY A 611 53.18 -24.19 -7.39
CA GLY A 611 54.26 -23.64 -8.22
C GLY A 611 54.10 -22.16 -8.51
N ALA A 612 52.87 -21.63 -8.55
CA ALA A 612 52.61 -20.22 -8.79
C ALA A 612 53.00 -19.37 -7.56
N LEU A 613 52.57 -19.76 -6.36
CA LEU A 613 52.96 -19.08 -5.13
C LEU A 613 54.46 -19.22 -4.84
N ALA A 614 55.06 -20.38 -5.12
CA ALA A 614 56.50 -20.58 -4.93
C ALA A 614 57.36 -19.68 -5.83
N ALA A 615 56.82 -19.26 -6.99
CA ALA A 615 57.48 -18.31 -7.90
C ALA A 615 57.27 -16.84 -7.48
N ASP A 616 56.41 -16.55 -6.50
CA ASP A 616 56.17 -15.19 -6.02
C ASP A 616 57.41 -14.64 -5.29
N PRO A 617 57.90 -13.42 -5.62
CA PRO A 617 59.05 -12.82 -4.94
C PRO A 617 58.92 -12.76 -3.42
N ALA A 618 57.72 -12.50 -2.89
CA ALA A 618 57.49 -12.43 -1.45
C ALA A 618 57.63 -13.81 -0.79
N ALA A 619 57.24 -14.88 -1.50
CA ALA A 619 57.44 -16.25 -1.04
C ALA A 619 58.94 -16.63 -1.05
N GLN A 620 59.68 -16.23 -2.08
CA GLN A 620 61.13 -16.42 -2.18
C GLN A 620 61.89 -15.68 -1.06
N ASP A 621 61.46 -14.47 -0.71
CA ASP A 621 62.00 -13.73 0.42
C ASP A 621 61.81 -14.47 1.74
N TRP A 622 60.61 -15.03 1.94
CA TRP A 622 60.34 -15.86 3.11
C TRP A 622 61.19 -17.13 3.13
N GLU A 623 61.39 -17.78 1.98
CA GLU A 623 62.26 -18.96 1.88
C GLU A 623 63.72 -18.63 2.24
N ARG A 624 64.23 -17.47 1.82
CA ARG A 624 65.55 -16.95 2.25
C ARG A 624 65.61 -16.73 3.75
N LEU A 625 64.61 -16.08 4.33
CA LEU A 625 64.56 -15.81 5.77
C LEU A 625 64.45 -17.10 6.61
N VAL A 626 63.70 -18.09 6.12
CA VAL A 626 63.61 -19.42 6.76
C VAL A 626 64.98 -20.09 6.81
N ARG A 627 65.68 -20.13 5.67
CA ARG A 627 67.05 -20.65 5.61
C ARG A 627 67.98 -19.90 6.57
N GLU A 628 67.87 -18.57 6.64
CA GLU A 628 68.71 -17.77 7.53
C GLU A 628 68.48 -18.06 9.01
N VAL A 629 67.22 -18.24 9.43
CA VAL A 629 66.88 -18.65 10.80
C VAL A 629 67.46 -20.03 11.11
N ASP A 630 67.40 -20.98 10.17
CA ASP A 630 67.99 -22.30 10.36
C ASP A 630 69.53 -22.24 10.49
N ARG A 631 70.21 -21.39 9.69
CA ARG A 631 71.65 -21.13 9.82
C ARG A 631 72.00 -20.55 11.18
N TYR A 632 71.20 -19.59 11.67
CA TYR A 632 71.37 -19.00 13.00
C TYR A 632 71.23 -20.03 14.11
N ARG A 633 70.21 -20.91 14.06
CA ARG A 633 70.01 -21.99 15.03
C ARG A 633 71.18 -22.99 15.04
N ALA A 634 71.73 -23.28 13.86
CA ALA A 634 72.93 -24.10 13.71
C ALA A 634 74.23 -23.37 14.10
N HIS A 635 74.15 -22.11 14.55
CA HIS A 635 75.29 -21.26 14.91
C HIS A 635 76.35 -21.17 13.80
N LEU A 636 75.91 -21.18 12.54
CA LEU A 636 76.82 -21.12 11.41
C LEU A 636 77.51 -19.74 11.34
N PRO A 637 78.82 -19.71 11.05
CA PRO A 637 79.60 -18.46 11.07
C PRO A 637 79.19 -17.46 9.97
N ASP A 638 78.50 -17.91 8.93
CA ASP A 638 78.00 -17.11 7.80
C ASP A 638 76.53 -16.65 7.98
N SER A 639 75.94 -16.82 9.17
CA SER A 639 74.59 -16.33 9.47
C SER A 639 74.56 -14.81 9.61
N SER A 640 73.71 -14.17 8.80
CA SER A 640 73.39 -12.73 8.87
C SER A 640 72.76 -12.33 10.20
N LEU A 641 71.93 -13.17 10.81
CA LEU A 641 71.36 -12.96 12.14
C LEU A 641 72.43 -12.97 13.23
N LEU A 642 73.36 -13.93 13.17
CA LEU A 642 74.49 -14.02 14.11
C LEU A 642 75.44 -12.84 13.94
N ALA A 643 75.69 -12.42 12.69
CA ALA A 643 76.47 -11.22 12.39
C ALA A 643 75.80 -9.96 12.96
N MET A 644 74.47 -9.84 12.83
CA MET A 644 73.71 -8.73 13.40
C MET A 644 73.75 -8.73 14.93
N GLU A 645 73.60 -9.88 15.59
CA GLU A 645 73.71 -10.01 17.04
C GLU A 645 75.09 -9.53 17.54
N ARG A 646 76.17 -10.06 16.93
CA ARG A 646 77.54 -9.67 17.26
C ARG A 646 77.79 -8.18 17.04
N TYR A 647 77.32 -7.64 15.92
CA TYR A 647 77.44 -6.23 15.61
C TYR A 647 76.75 -5.35 16.66
N LEU A 648 75.51 -5.68 17.03
CA LEU A 648 74.75 -4.88 17.99
C LEU A 648 75.36 -4.93 19.39
N LEU A 649 75.89 -6.08 19.81
CA LEU A 649 76.57 -6.22 21.11
C LEU A 649 77.93 -5.51 21.14
N ALA A 650 78.67 -5.52 20.02
CA ALA A 650 79.99 -4.87 19.94
C ALA A 650 79.89 -3.35 19.78
N VAL A 651 79.04 -2.88 18.85
CA VAL A 651 78.93 -1.46 18.50
C VAL A 651 77.92 -0.73 19.40
N GLY A 652 76.83 -1.39 19.80
CA GLY A 652 75.69 -0.72 20.43
C GLY A 652 76.01 0.07 21.70
N PRO A 653 76.60 -0.54 22.75
CA PRO A 653 76.90 0.14 24.01
C PRO A 653 78.07 1.12 23.94
N GLN A 654 79.01 0.91 23.00
CA GLN A 654 80.30 1.62 22.97
C GLN A 654 80.30 2.85 22.05
N LEU A 655 79.29 2.98 21.18
CA LEU A 655 79.25 4.04 20.18
C LEU A 655 78.91 5.40 20.79
N GLN A 656 79.82 6.35 20.66
CA GLN A 656 79.66 7.75 21.07
C GLN A 656 80.30 8.68 20.04
N ARG A 657 80.05 10.00 20.14
CA ARG A 657 80.50 10.98 19.13
C ARG A 657 82.00 10.93 18.86
N GLU A 658 82.80 10.70 19.89
CA GLU A 658 84.26 10.78 19.87
C GLU A 658 84.87 9.60 19.09
N ASN A 659 84.32 8.40 19.30
CA ASN A 659 84.85 7.15 18.75
C ASN A 659 84.02 6.59 17.57
N CYS A 660 82.94 7.26 17.15
CA CYS A 660 81.98 6.65 16.23
C CYS A 660 82.57 6.21 14.90
N LEU A 661 83.46 7.00 14.29
CA LEU A 661 84.01 6.65 12.97
C LEU A 661 84.97 5.46 13.08
N GLU A 662 85.82 5.42 14.10
CA GLU A 662 86.78 4.34 14.34
C GLU A 662 86.06 3.03 14.66
N GLN A 663 85.04 3.08 15.52
CA GLN A 663 84.23 1.93 15.88
C GLN A 663 83.45 1.37 14.68
N LEU A 664 82.87 2.25 13.85
CA LEU A 664 82.15 1.83 12.66
C LEU A 664 83.08 1.31 11.56
N THR A 665 84.26 1.90 11.33
CA THR A 665 85.20 1.36 10.33
C THR A 665 85.83 0.03 10.75
N ALA A 666 85.98 -0.23 12.05
CA ALA A 666 86.50 -1.50 12.56
C ALA A 666 85.48 -2.66 12.48
N GLN A 667 84.18 -2.36 12.42
CA GLN A 667 83.09 -3.34 12.48
C GLN A 667 82.23 -3.27 11.21
N VAL A 668 82.75 -3.70 10.06
CA VAL A 668 82.00 -3.69 8.79
C VAL A 668 81.07 -4.90 8.72
N PRO A 669 79.75 -4.71 8.48
CA PRO A 669 78.82 -5.82 8.32
C PRO A 669 79.11 -6.70 7.11
N PRO A 670 78.91 -8.02 7.21
CA PRO A 670 78.97 -8.89 6.04
C PRO A 670 77.80 -8.60 5.09
N ARG A 671 78.05 -8.79 3.78
CA ARG A 671 77.03 -8.60 2.73
C ARG A 671 76.48 -9.96 2.30
N HIS A 672 75.20 -10.18 2.57
CA HIS A 672 74.45 -11.35 2.12
C HIS A 672 73.17 -10.91 1.41
N ASP A 673 72.64 -11.78 0.56
CA ASP A 673 71.39 -11.55 -0.18
C ASP A 673 70.17 -11.99 0.66
N ASP A 674 70.02 -11.39 1.84
CA ASP A 674 68.86 -11.59 2.72
C ASP A 674 68.46 -10.29 3.43
N GLU A 675 67.19 -10.23 3.87
CA GLU A 675 66.60 -9.03 4.47
C GLU A 675 67.31 -8.59 5.76
N VAL A 676 67.90 -9.53 6.52
CA VAL A 676 68.61 -9.23 7.78
C VAL A 676 69.95 -8.56 7.49
N ALA A 677 70.73 -9.09 6.56
CA ALA A 677 71.99 -8.49 6.15
C ALA A 677 71.78 -7.12 5.50
N GLN A 678 70.78 -6.99 4.62
CA GLN A 678 70.44 -5.70 4.01
C GLN A 678 70.07 -4.67 5.07
N ARG A 679 69.31 -5.08 6.09
CA ARG A 679 68.93 -4.22 7.21
C ARG A 679 70.13 -3.78 8.05
N LEU A 680 71.03 -4.71 8.36
CA LEU A 680 72.25 -4.42 9.11
C LEU A 680 73.17 -3.43 8.35
N VAL A 681 73.36 -3.65 7.03
CA VAL A 681 74.12 -2.75 6.16
C VAL A 681 73.47 -1.36 6.11
N GLN A 682 72.13 -1.29 6.05
CA GLN A 682 71.41 -0.02 6.09
C GLN A 682 71.69 0.75 7.38
N TRP A 683 71.59 0.08 8.54
CA TRP A 683 71.88 0.69 9.84
C TRP A 683 73.31 1.20 9.94
N HIS A 684 74.26 0.38 9.50
CA HIS A 684 75.67 0.74 9.49
C HIS A 684 75.93 1.98 8.62
N ASN A 685 75.42 2.01 7.40
CA ASN A 685 75.59 3.13 6.49
C ASN A 685 74.96 4.42 7.04
N ALA A 686 73.77 4.33 7.64
CA ALA A 686 73.10 5.47 8.27
C ALA A 686 73.91 6.02 9.46
N LEU A 687 74.46 5.14 10.30
CA LEU A 687 75.33 5.53 11.41
C LEU A 687 76.63 6.18 10.92
N VAL A 688 77.27 5.64 9.87
CA VAL A 688 78.48 6.21 9.27
C VAL A 688 78.20 7.61 8.72
N GLN A 689 77.10 7.78 7.98
CA GLN A 689 76.69 9.08 7.44
C GLN A 689 76.42 10.09 8.56
N ARG A 690 75.67 9.70 9.59
CA ARG A 690 75.36 10.59 10.71
C ARG A 690 76.59 10.94 11.54
N CYS A 691 77.49 9.99 11.76
CA CYS A 691 78.77 10.23 12.45
C CYS A 691 79.64 11.25 11.69
N GLY A 692 79.68 11.16 10.35
CA GLY A 692 80.34 12.17 9.50
C GLY A 692 79.75 13.58 9.67
N GLN A 693 78.42 13.69 9.70
CA GLN A 693 77.73 14.96 9.94
C GLN A 693 78.03 15.54 11.32
N LEU A 694 77.95 14.72 12.38
CA LEU A 694 78.21 15.16 13.76
C LEU A 694 79.65 15.65 13.98
N ARG A 695 80.63 15.10 13.23
CA ARG A 695 82.01 15.59 13.21
C ARG A 695 82.14 16.93 12.48
N ALA A 696 81.48 17.10 11.33
CA ALA A 696 81.45 18.38 10.61
C ALA A 696 80.76 19.49 11.42
N GLU A 697 79.64 19.18 12.09
CA GLU A 697 78.93 20.09 12.99
C GLU A 697 79.78 20.48 14.22
N GLY A 698 80.65 19.59 14.69
CA GLY A 698 81.58 19.85 15.81
C GLY A 698 82.80 20.69 15.45
N ALA A 699 83.24 20.63 14.20
CA ALA A 699 84.30 21.49 13.68
C ALA A 699 83.84 22.94 13.43
N ALA A 700 82.52 23.18 13.43
CA ALA A 700 81.89 24.47 13.07
C ALA A 700 81.52 25.39 14.26
N GLY A 701 81.97 25.14 15.50
CA GLY A 701 81.86 26.17 16.56
C GLY A 701 82.51 25.83 17.91
N PRO A 702 83.05 26.82 18.67
CA PRO A 702 82.90 28.28 18.51
C PRO A 702 84.21 29.01 18.14
N GLY A 703 84.18 29.77 17.03
CA GLY A 703 85.21 30.73 16.64
C GLY A 703 84.59 32.06 16.23
N VAL A 704 84.41 32.95 17.21
CA VAL A 704 84.39 34.42 17.14
C VAL A 704 83.51 35.11 16.07
N ARG A 705 82.38 35.67 16.53
CA ARG A 705 81.86 36.95 16.02
C ARG A 705 82.77 38.08 16.51
N GLN A 706 83.46 38.76 15.61
CA GLN A 706 83.88 40.17 15.72
C GLN A 706 83.90 40.80 14.32
N ASN A 707 82.76 41.35 13.92
CA ASN A 707 82.54 42.74 13.51
C ASN A 707 81.13 42.88 12.95
#